data_AF-A0A093ZPL5-F1
#
_entry.id   AF-A0A093ZPL5-F1
#
_cell.length_a   1.000
_cell.length_b   1.000
_cell.length_c   1.000
_cell.angle_alpha   90.00
_cell.angle_beta   90.00
_cell.angle_gamma   90.00
#
_symmetry.space_group_name_H-M   'P 1'
#
loop_
_entity.id
_entity.type
_entity.pdbx_description
1 polymer ?
#
loop_
_entity_poly.entity_id
_entity_poly.type
_entity_poly.pdbx_seq_one_letter_code
_entity_poly.pdbx_strand_id
1 'polypeptide(L)'
;MGALDALNPLKVAKRRSSNNYSALPFHESSRGRESIDSEKQEIIDHDYEISSDDYDSSLPVSPTTSSSRDTSGSYDSTRPMIKRRTILRTRQRCFAYRVPQRIIRYLCFLIMFGVLAFIGFLIAMSIIDSKKLEDMGNRRPEGAKQWESFPFSDRYYGGIKSLVPRSKNKPEYPRDPEDETELLNITEVISSKLGIPSSKPYNPYPDYNSSAYLQEYVPVKECFLDAKTNARIPPLRYYEGRPAGFADHIMGSYEIMGLPDDICFDRYGRLGPYGHGYSLRKGGLASGMHGDMDGADQVWSEVPHYDFSNVDWAEAQQRCSSSNAKRFRSGAGGVTKNRRAEPDANVISPATTTTSADSTSTSATAPHGIGAKLVHRTAVVIRTWDEFIYREEDILWLRGLIAELSLGSGGEYDIHLLVQVKDESIPVFADEETYEKHLKERVPAEFQGIATLWSETQMVMLYNGMEETNFRNLPIHGVYRGLIQALQWFAQKHPEYDFFWQWEMDVRYTGHWYDLFKKMDTWTKAQPRKFLWERNSRFYIPAVHGTWEEFSHMVRVQTESGTDSPGNVWSGLNQDGQSIADGPKGDKPIWGPERPQHAEDWFETENDPVPPRLFKDDKYEWGVGEDADLITLNPLFDPDYTTWLLAEDVTGYD
;
A
#
# COMPACT_ATOMS: atom_id res chain seq x y z
N MET A 1 -1.10 62.26 9.14
CA MET A 1 -2.23 62.17 10.10
C MET A 1 -3.53 62.20 9.32
N GLY A 2 -4.30 61.12 9.42
CA GLY A 2 -5.76 61.11 9.27
C GLY A 2 -6.35 61.30 7.87
N ALA A 3 -6.77 60.20 7.25
CA ALA A 3 -8.02 60.17 6.49
C ALA A 3 -8.62 58.76 6.57
N LEU A 4 -9.70 58.65 7.33
CA LEU A 4 -10.59 57.50 7.42
C LEU A 4 -11.82 57.72 6.53
N ASP A 5 -12.40 56.59 6.13
CA ASP A 5 -13.78 56.33 5.69
C ASP A 5 -14.23 56.73 4.27
N ALA A 6 -14.54 55.75 3.40
CA ALA A 6 -15.80 54.99 3.47
C ALA A 6 -15.98 54.05 2.25
N LEU A 7 -16.12 52.75 2.54
CA LEU A 7 -17.02 51.73 1.97
C LEU A 7 -17.46 51.79 0.48
N ASN A 8 -17.10 50.73 -0.26
CA ASN A 8 -18.01 50.06 -1.21
C ASN A 8 -17.59 48.58 -1.43
N PRO A 9 -18.48 47.59 -1.22
CA PRO A 9 -18.16 46.18 -1.43
C PRO A 9 -18.32 45.77 -2.91
N LEU A 10 -17.26 45.23 -3.50
CA LEU A 10 -17.29 44.59 -4.82
C LEU A 10 -17.99 43.23 -4.74
N LYS A 11 -19.08 43.09 -5.48
CA LYS A 11 -19.81 41.84 -5.69
C LYS A 11 -18.98 40.90 -6.57
N VAL A 12 -18.51 39.79 -6.01
CA VAL A 12 -17.98 38.67 -6.79
C VAL A 12 -19.12 37.70 -7.10
N ALA A 13 -19.43 37.55 -8.38
CA ALA A 13 -20.44 36.63 -8.88
C ALA A 13 -19.91 35.19 -8.83
N LYS A 14 -20.47 34.37 -7.93
CA LYS A 14 -20.33 32.90 -7.99
C LYS A 14 -21.03 32.38 -9.24
N ARG A 15 -20.28 32.04 -10.29
CA ARG A 15 -20.77 31.16 -11.37
C ARG A 15 -20.83 29.73 -10.83
N ARG A 16 -22.03 29.22 -10.58
CA ARG A 16 -22.29 27.79 -10.39
C ARG A 16 -22.15 27.09 -11.75
N SER A 17 -21.18 26.19 -11.87
CA SER A 17 -21.16 25.16 -12.92
C SER A 17 -22.13 24.05 -12.50
N SER A 18 -23.13 23.78 -13.34
CA SER A 18 -24.09 22.69 -13.15
C SER A 18 -23.68 21.50 -14.02
N ASN A 19 -23.05 20.48 -13.42
CA ASN A 19 -22.94 19.16 -14.03
C ASN A 19 -23.77 18.17 -13.21
N ASN A 20 -25.04 18.02 -13.62
CA ASN A 20 -25.90 16.94 -13.16
C ASN A 20 -25.50 15.66 -13.91
N TYR A 21 -24.76 14.77 -13.26
CA TYR A 21 -24.65 13.38 -13.72
C TYR A 21 -25.85 12.59 -13.19
N SER A 22 -26.56 11.93 -14.11
CA SER A 22 -27.68 11.05 -13.83
C SER A 22 -27.19 9.77 -13.12
N ALA A 23 -27.62 9.56 -11.87
CA ALA A 23 -27.45 8.30 -11.18
C ALA A 23 -28.33 7.21 -11.83
N LEU A 24 -27.70 6.10 -12.23
CA LEU A 24 -28.37 4.85 -12.61
C LEU A 24 -28.22 3.83 -11.47
N PRO A 25 -29.12 2.83 -11.38
CA PRO A 25 -29.33 2.08 -10.15
C PRO A 25 -28.22 1.05 -9.92
N PHE A 26 -27.57 1.19 -8.76
CA PHE A 26 -26.61 0.25 -8.20
C PHE A 26 -27.35 -0.99 -7.68
N HIS A 27 -26.82 -2.19 -7.95
CA HIS A 27 -27.29 -3.41 -7.32
C HIS A 27 -26.60 -3.51 -5.95
N GLU A 28 -27.29 -3.03 -4.92
CA GLU A 28 -26.83 -3.01 -3.54
C GLU A 28 -26.85 -4.45 -2.98
N SER A 29 -25.68 -5.08 -2.86
CA SER A 29 -25.48 -6.10 -1.83
C SER A 29 -25.07 -5.35 -0.57
N SER A 30 -25.98 -5.32 0.40
CA SER A 30 -25.79 -4.69 1.70
C SER A 30 -24.64 -5.38 2.44
N ARG A 31 -23.44 -4.80 2.38
CA ARG A 31 -22.34 -5.01 3.34
C ARG A 31 -21.68 -3.66 3.61
N GLY A 32 -22.28 -2.92 4.54
CA GLY A 32 -21.69 -1.71 5.10
C GLY A 32 -20.71 -2.07 6.21
N ARG A 33 -19.42 -1.89 5.92
CA ARG A 33 -18.39 -1.48 6.87
C ARG A 33 -17.20 -1.02 6.03
N GLU A 34 -16.80 0.24 6.17
CA GLU A 34 -15.51 0.69 5.66
C GLU A 34 -14.44 -0.24 6.27
N SER A 35 -13.65 -0.88 5.41
CA SER A 35 -12.57 -1.78 5.80
C SER A 35 -11.38 -0.95 6.27
N ILE A 36 -11.49 -0.40 7.48
CA ILE A 36 -10.39 0.22 8.20
C ILE A 36 -9.73 -0.88 9.03
N ASP A 37 -8.41 -0.99 8.92
CA ASP A 37 -7.64 -1.92 9.73
C ASP A 37 -7.74 -1.51 11.21
N SER A 38 -8.40 -2.34 12.02
CA SER A 38 -8.70 -2.05 13.43
C SER A 38 -7.44 -1.82 14.27
N GLU A 39 -6.32 -2.46 13.92
CA GLU A 39 -5.03 -2.27 14.62
C GLU A 39 -4.36 -0.93 14.26
N LYS A 40 -4.57 -0.42 13.05
CA LYS A 40 -4.15 0.95 12.69
C LYS A 40 -4.99 2.01 13.42
N GLN A 41 -6.18 1.66 13.92
CA GLN A 41 -7.10 2.59 14.59
C GLN A 41 -6.85 2.72 16.09
N GLU A 42 -6.43 1.66 16.81
CA GLU A 42 -6.12 1.75 18.25
C GLU A 42 -4.92 2.68 18.57
N ILE A 43 -4.07 2.97 17.58
CA ILE A 43 -3.00 3.96 17.69
C ILE A 43 -3.52 5.41 17.55
N ILE A 44 -4.64 5.61 16.87
CA ILE A 44 -5.21 6.93 16.54
C ILE A 44 -6.03 7.50 17.71
N ASP A 45 -6.57 6.65 18.57
CA ASP A 45 -7.39 7.05 19.73
C ASP A 45 -6.61 7.71 20.87
N HIS A 46 -5.27 7.79 20.78
CA HIS A 46 -4.46 8.67 21.61
C HIS A 46 -3.58 9.60 20.74
N ASP A 47 -4.09 10.83 20.60
CA ASP A 47 -3.48 12.07 20.08
C ASP A 47 -3.66 12.47 18.60
N TYR A 48 -4.46 11.78 17.79
CA TYR A 48 -4.86 12.32 16.48
C TYR A 48 -6.31 11.98 16.08
N GLU A 49 -7.29 12.79 16.53
CA GLU A 49 -8.65 12.75 15.96
C GLU A 49 -8.62 13.28 14.49
N ILE A 50 -8.61 12.37 13.52
CA ILE A 50 -8.96 12.69 12.13
C ILE A 50 -10.49 12.73 12.05
N SER A 51 -11.03 13.95 12.06
CA SER A 51 -12.39 14.26 11.61
C SER A 51 -12.53 13.88 10.14
N SER A 52 -13.26 12.80 9.88
CA SER A 52 -13.85 12.53 8.57
C SER A 52 -15.12 13.37 8.45
N ASP A 53 -15.00 14.59 7.92
CA ASP A 53 -16.17 15.38 7.56
C ASP A 53 -16.83 14.79 6.31
N ASP A 54 -18.06 14.34 6.53
CA ASP A 54 -19.02 13.85 5.56
C ASP A 54 -19.28 14.83 4.41
N TYR A 55 -19.35 14.28 3.20
CA TYR A 55 -19.98 14.93 2.05
C TYR A 55 -21.50 15.05 2.28
N ASP A 56 -21.95 16.25 2.67
CA ASP A 56 -23.38 16.61 2.70
C ASP A 56 -23.96 16.68 1.28
N SER A 57 -24.61 15.60 0.85
CA SER A 57 -25.64 15.65 -0.20
C SER A 57 -27.02 15.67 0.45
N SER A 58 -27.56 16.87 0.59
CA SER A 58 -28.89 17.13 1.11
C SER A 58 -30.03 16.53 0.27
N LEU A 59 -31.06 16.06 1.01
CA LEU A 59 -32.52 15.93 0.72
C LEU A 59 -33.06 14.53 0.34
N PRO A 60 -34.34 14.20 0.63
CA PRO A 60 -35.23 14.62 1.73
C PRO A 60 -35.89 13.44 2.50
N VAL A 61 -36.30 13.74 3.73
CA VAL A 61 -37.11 12.90 4.63
C VAL A 61 -38.48 12.57 4.03
N SER A 62 -38.89 11.29 4.04
CA SER A 62 -40.26 10.77 4.29
C SER A 62 -40.33 9.24 4.04
N PRO A 63 -41.28 8.48 4.62
CA PRO A 63 -41.05 7.70 5.83
C PRO A 63 -41.17 6.19 5.62
N THR A 64 -40.54 5.46 6.53
CA THR A 64 -40.75 4.03 6.78
C THR A 64 -42.22 3.71 7.09
N THR A 65 -42.82 2.79 6.34
CA THR A 65 -43.89 1.93 6.84
C THR A 65 -43.35 0.53 7.03
N SER A 66 -43.00 0.22 8.28
CA SER A 66 -42.82 -1.15 8.76
C SER A 66 -44.18 -1.82 8.90
N SER A 67 -44.32 -3.02 8.33
CA SER A 67 -45.20 -4.04 8.89
C SER A 67 -44.68 -5.41 8.48
N SER A 68 -44.04 -6.10 9.41
CA SER A 68 -44.07 -7.56 9.47
C SER A 68 -45.33 -7.97 10.24
N ARG A 69 -46.03 -8.98 9.72
CA ARG A 69 -47.03 -9.73 10.47
C ARG A 69 -46.92 -11.18 10.04
N ASP A 70 -46.48 -12.03 10.96
CA ASP A 70 -46.65 -13.46 10.83
C ASP A 70 -48.04 -13.89 11.31
N THR A 71 -48.76 -14.45 10.33
CA THR A 71 -49.60 -15.64 10.34
C THR A 71 -50.58 -15.90 11.49
N SER A 72 -51.85 -16.02 11.12
CA SER A 72 -52.52 -17.34 11.08
C SER A 72 -53.95 -17.23 10.53
N GLY A 73 -54.32 -18.15 9.63
CA GLY A 73 -55.68 -18.70 9.61
C GLY A 73 -56.66 -18.21 8.55
N SER A 74 -56.62 -18.90 7.40
CA SER A 74 -57.77 -19.46 6.66
C SER A 74 -58.88 -18.57 6.05
N TYR A 75 -58.90 -18.64 4.71
CA TYR A 75 -60.05 -18.82 3.81
C TYR A 75 -61.18 -17.76 3.76
N ASP A 76 -61.02 -16.90 2.75
CA ASP A 76 -61.88 -16.78 1.56
C ASP A 76 -63.41 -16.74 1.73
N SER A 77 -64.01 -15.60 1.39
CA SER A 77 -64.76 -15.49 0.13
C SER A 77 -65.56 -14.17 0.02
N THR A 78 -65.36 -13.54 -1.14
CA THR A 78 -66.36 -12.77 -1.91
C THR A 78 -66.98 -11.49 -1.31
N ARG A 79 -66.37 -10.36 -1.71
CA ARG A 79 -66.94 -9.24 -2.51
C ARG A 79 -68.49 -9.00 -2.48
N PRO A 80 -68.97 -7.79 -2.82
CA PRO A 80 -68.42 -6.45 -2.56
C PRO A 80 -69.51 -5.36 -2.33
N MET A 81 -69.07 -4.10 -2.28
CA MET A 81 -69.82 -2.87 -2.60
C MET A 81 -70.91 -2.41 -1.62
N ILE A 82 -70.82 -1.16 -1.17
CA ILE A 82 -71.68 -0.06 -1.67
C ILE A 82 -71.33 1.27 -0.99
N LYS A 83 -71.46 2.31 -1.82
CA LYS A 83 -71.24 3.73 -1.56
C LYS A 83 -72.31 4.35 -0.64
N ARG A 84 -71.92 5.50 -0.10
CA ARG A 84 -72.67 6.77 0.00
C ARG A 84 -73.53 7.04 1.25
N ARG A 85 -73.37 8.32 1.65
CA ARG A 85 -74.31 9.28 2.26
C ARG A 85 -74.48 9.29 3.78
N THR A 86 -73.97 10.39 4.34
CA THR A 86 -74.64 11.30 5.28
C THR A 86 -76.12 10.99 5.58
N ILE A 87 -76.48 10.92 6.86
CA ILE A 87 -77.45 11.81 7.54
C ILE A 87 -77.45 11.53 9.05
N LEU A 88 -77.73 12.60 9.79
CA LEU A 88 -77.84 12.76 11.24
C LEU A 88 -78.72 11.77 12.01
N ARG A 89 -78.48 11.82 13.33
CA ARG A 89 -79.31 11.49 14.52
C ARG A 89 -78.77 10.24 15.21
N THR A 90 -78.58 10.17 16.52
CA THR A 90 -79.37 10.74 17.61
C THR A 90 -78.58 10.56 18.90
N ARG A 91 -78.86 11.36 19.92
CA ARG A 91 -78.45 11.11 21.31
C ARG A 91 -78.68 9.63 21.69
N GLN A 92 -77.61 8.94 22.07
CA GLN A 92 -77.67 7.82 22.99
C GLN A 92 -76.66 8.06 24.11
N ARG A 93 -77.19 8.23 25.33
CA ARG A 93 -76.43 8.16 26.57
C ARG A 93 -76.08 6.69 26.80
N CYS A 94 -74.80 6.37 26.79
CA CYS A 94 -74.27 5.14 27.39
C CYS A 94 -73.14 5.52 28.36
N PHE A 95 -73.47 5.44 29.64
CA PHE A 95 -72.64 5.30 30.83
C PHE A 95 -71.14 5.67 30.72
N ALA A 96 -70.81 6.87 31.21
CA ALA A 96 -69.45 7.16 31.66
C ALA A 96 -69.10 6.23 32.83
N TYR A 97 -68.10 5.38 32.64
CA TYR A 97 -67.45 4.69 33.76
C TYR A 97 -66.69 5.75 34.56
N ARG A 98 -67.29 6.23 35.66
CA ARG A 98 -66.61 7.11 36.61
C ARG A 98 -65.52 6.30 37.31
N VAL A 99 -64.28 6.45 36.84
CA VAL A 99 -63.11 5.94 37.56
C VAL A 99 -63.12 6.62 38.94
N PRO A 100 -63.02 5.86 40.05
CA PRO A 100 -63.01 6.42 41.39
C PRO A 100 -61.97 7.55 41.52
N GLN A 101 -62.33 8.69 42.12
CA GLN A 101 -61.44 9.84 42.27
C GLN A 101 -60.09 9.50 42.92
N ARG A 102 -60.01 8.41 43.70
CA ARG A 102 -58.76 7.91 44.28
C ARG A 102 -57.79 7.38 43.22
N ILE A 103 -58.28 6.64 42.22
CA ILE A 103 -57.44 6.07 41.15
C ILE A 103 -56.92 7.18 40.22
N ILE A 104 -57.76 8.18 39.91
CA ILE A 104 -57.34 9.36 39.14
C ILE A 104 -56.27 10.15 39.91
N ARG A 105 -56.38 10.29 41.24
CA ARG A 105 -55.36 10.95 42.05
C ARG A 105 -54.03 10.19 42.04
N TYR A 106 -54.05 8.86 42.21
CA TYR A 106 -52.82 8.06 42.11
C TYR A 106 -52.20 8.11 40.72
N LEU A 107 -53.00 8.09 39.65
CA LEU A 107 -52.53 8.27 38.28
C LEU A 107 -51.89 9.65 38.07
N CYS A 108 -52.52 10.72 38.57
CA CYS A 108 -51.95 12.06 38.51
C CYS A 108 -50.64 12.18 39.31
N PHE A 109 -50.54 11.55 40.49
CA PHE A 109 -49.29 11.51 41.25
C PHE A 109 -48.20 10.72 40.53
N LEU A 110 -48.54 9.62 39.86
CA LEU A 110 -47.59 8.80 39.11
C LEU A 110 -47.09 9.54 37.86
N ILE A 111 -47.98 10.25 37.15
CA ILE A 111 -47.60 11.11 36.02
C ILE A 111 -46.74 12.28 36.51
N MET A 112 -47.12 12.95 37.61
CA MET A 112 -46.31 14.03 38.19
C MET A 112 -44.94 13.55 38.63
N PHE A 113 -44.85 12.36 39.23
CA PHE A 113 -43.58 11.75 39.60
C PHE A 113 -42.75 11.40 38.35
N GLY A 114 -43.38 10.85 37.31
CA GLY A 114 -42.70 10.57 36.03
C GLY A 114 -42.17 11.82 35.35
N VAL A 115 -42.93 12.93 35.37
CA VAL A 115 -42.50 14.22 34.83
C VAL A 115 -41.35 14.79 35.67
N LEU A 116 -41.42 14.73 37.00
CA LEU A 116 -40.34 15.20 37.87
C LEU A 116 -39.07 14.36 37.72
N ALA A 117 -39.19 13.04 37.58
CA ALA A 117 -38.07 12.14 37.31
C ALA A 117 -37.44 12.43 35.94
N PHE A 118 -38.27 12.70 34.92
CA PHE A 118 -37.79 13.07 33.59
C PHE A 118 -37.08 14.44 33.59
N ILE A 119 -37.62 15.42 34.31
CA ILE A 119 -36.96 16.72 34.50
C ILE A 119 -35.64 16.54 35.25
N GLY A 120 -35.61 15.73 36.30
CA GLY A 120 -34.39 15.40 37.04
C GLY A 120 -33.34 14.71 36.17
N PHE A 121 -33.76 13.79 35.30
CA PHE A 121 -32.89 13.13 34.33
C PHE A 121 -32.32 14.10 33.31
N LEU A 122 -33.14 15.02 32.77
CA LEU A 122 -32.67 16.05 31.84
C LEU A 122 -31.70 17.04 32.51
N ILE A 123 -31.94 17.41 33.77
CA ILE A 123 -31.02 18.26 34.53
C ILE A 123 -29.71 17.51 34.81
N ALA A 124 -29.77 16.22 35.18
CA ALA A 124 -28.58 15.41 35.40
C ALA A 124 -27.75 15.27 34.11
N MET A 125 -28.39 14.97 32.99
CA MET A 125 -27.73 14.92 31.67
C MET A 125 -27.15 16.28 31.29
N SER A 126 -27.89 17.38 31.51
CA SER A 126 -27.39 18.73 31.24
C SER A 126 -26.17 19.09 32.09
N ILE A 127 -26.12 18.66 33.36
CA ILE A 127 -24.95 18.87 34.23
C ILE A 127 -23.77 17.98 33.81
N ILE A 128 -24.03 16.74 33.40
CA ILE A 128 -23.00 15.83 32.88
C ILE A 128 -22.41 16.37 31.58
N ASP A 129 -23.25 16.83 30.66
CA ASP A 129 -22.81 17.44 29.40
C ASP A 129 -22.09 18.76 29.64
N SER A 130 -22.57 19.60 30.57
CA SER A 130 -21.89 20.85 30.94
C SER A 130 -20.52 20.58 31.56
N LYS A 131 -20.38 19.53 32.39
CA LYS A 131 -19.09 19.10 32.93
C LYS A 131 -18.17 18.55 31.85
N LYS A 132 -18.69 17.75 30.90
CA LYS A 132 -17.93 17.31 29.72
C LYS A 132 -17.46 18.50 28.87
N LEU A 133 -18.30 19.50 28.70
CA LEU A 133 -17.97 20.75 27.98
C LEU A 133 -16.96 21.61 28.72
N GLU A 134 -17.00 21.67 30.06
CA GLU A 134 -15.98 22.33 30.88
C GLU A 134 -14.63 21.60 30.82
N ASP A 135 -14.62 20.26 30.82
CA ASP A 135 -13.39 19.46 30.57
C ASP A 135 -12.85 19.66 29.14
N MET A 136 -13.74 19.86 28.15
CA MET A 136 -13.34 20.23 26.78
C MET A 136 -12.89 21.69 26.66
N GLY A 137 -13.20 22.56 27.62
CA GLY A 137 -12.84 23.98 27.61
C GLY A 137 -11.33 24.26 27.74
N ASN A 138 -10.54 23.26 28.11
CA ASN A 138 -9.07 23.32 28.09
C ASN A 138 -8.46 22.86 26.76
N ARG A 139 -9.25 22.32 25.81
CA ARG A 139 -8.78 22.09 24.44
C ARG A 139 -8.89 23.43 23.70
N ARG A 140 -7.74 24.02 23.36
CA ARG A 140 -7.69 25.15 22.41
C ARG A 140 -8.50 24.74 21.17
N PRO A 141 -9.35 25.60 20.60
CA PRO A 141 -9.97 25.29 19.31
C PRO A 141 -8.83 24.90 18.37
N GLU A 142 -8.90 23.70 17.78
CA GLU A 142 -7.94 23.29 16.77
C GLU A 142 -7.91 24.41 15.74
N GLY A 143 -6.78 25.15 15.69
CA GLY A 143 -6.58 26.08 14.59
C GLY A 143 -6.74 25.30 13.30
N ALA A 144 -7.29 25.93 12.25
CA ALA A 144 -7.39 25.32 10.93
C ALA A 144 -6.09 24.57 10.64
N LYS A 145 -6.21 23.26 10.39
CA LYS A 145 -5.03 22.39 10.37
C LYS A 145 -4.10 22.96 9.31
N GLN A 146 -2.81 23.11 9.62
CA GLN A 146 -1.90 23.86 8.74
C GLN A 146 -1.88 23.28 7.32
N TRP A 147 -2.11 21.98 7.15
CA TRP A 147 -2.23 21.32 5.85
C TRP A 147 -3.41 21.85 5.00
N GLU A 148 -4.50 22.34 5.60
CA GLU A 148 -5.64 22.96 4.90
C GLU A 148 -5.29 24.32 4.28
N SER A 149 -4.19 24.94 4.72
CA SER A 149 -3.71 26.19 4.14
C SER A 149 -2.97 26.01 2.81
N PHE A 150 -2.59 24.78 2.48
CA PHE A 150 -1.90 24.48 1.23
C PHE A 150 -2.92 24.28 0.10
N PRO A 151 -2.77 24.96 -1.05
CA PRO A 151 -3.63 24.73 -2.20
C PRO A 151 -3.39 23.34 -2.78
N PHE A 152 -4.45 22.72 -3.33
CA PHE A 152 -4.32 21.48 -4.10
C PHE A 152 -3.50 21.71 -5.38
N SER A 153 -2.67 20.74 -5.73
CA SER A 153 -1.95 20.72 -7.01
C SER A 153 -2.88 20.23 -8.12
N ASP A 154 -3.23 21.09 -9.06
CA ASP A 154 -4.15 20.76 -10.14
C ASP A 154 -3.44 20.11 -11.34
N ARG A 155 -2.13 20.34 -11.47
CA ARG A 155 -1.37 19.99 -12.70
C ARG A 155 -0.95 18.54 -12.79
N TYR A 156 -1.03 17.81 -11.68
CA TYR A 156 -0.87 16.35 -11.70
C TYR A 156 -1.89 15.68 -12.64
N TYR A 157 -3.07 16.29 -12.81
CA TYR A 157 -4.16 15.79 -13.65
C TYR A 157 -4.26 16.49 -15.02
N GLY A 158 -3.19 17.14 -15.50
CA GLY A 158 -3.20 17.93 -16.74
C GLY A 158 -3.44 17.14 -18.04
N GLY A 159 -3.42 15.81 -18.00
CA GLY A 159 -3.73 14.92 -19.11
C GLY A 159 -2.70 14.94 -20.26
N ILE A 160 -2.82 13.98 -21.18
CA ILE A 160 -1.83 13.76 -22.26
C ILE A 160 -1.84 14.84 -23.37
N LYS A 161 -2.85 15.71 -23.41
CA LYS A 161 -2.91 16.82 -24.38
C LYS A 161 -2.02 18.01 -23.98
N SER A 162 -1.61 18.08 -22.72
CA SER A 162 -0.80 19.18 -22.19
C SER A 162 0.69 18.84 -22.07
N LEU A 163 1.14 17.74 -22.69
CA LEU A 163 2.52 17.28 -22.55
C LEU A 163 3.52 18.29 -23.11
N VAL A 164 4.53 18.60 -22.31
CA VAL A 164 5.69 19.41 -22.67
C VAL A 164 6.98 18.65 -22.33
N PRO A 165 8.06 18.84 -23.10
CA PRO A 165 9.37 18.32 -22.72
C PRO A 165 9.79 18.85 -21.35
N ARG A 166 10.50 18.04 -20.56
CA ARG A 166 10.94 18.39 -19.20
C ARG A 166 11.68 19.74 -19.13
N SER A 167 12.54 20.03 -20.12
CA SER A 167 13.27 21.31 -20.21
C SER A 167 12.40 22.55 -20.40
N LYS A 168 11.13 22.37 -20.77
CA LYS A 168 10.14 23.44 -20.94
C LYS A 168 9.05 23.40 -19.85
N ASN A 169 9.09 22.41 -18.97
CA ASN A 169 8.14 22.33 -17.87
C ASN A 169 8.51 23.37 -16.82
N LYS A 170 7.55 24.25 -16.50
CA LYS A 170 7.61 25.07 -15.30
C LYS A 170 6.76 24.36 -14.24
N PRO A 171 7.32 23.89 -13.12
CA PRO A 171 6.55 23.10 -12.16
C PRO A 171 5.56 23.97 -11.39
N GLU A 172 4.37 23.45 -11.08
CA GLU A 172 3.43 24.10 -10.16
C GLU A 172 3.97 24.14 -8.72
N TYR A 173 4.81 23.16 -8.38
CA TYR A 173 5.48 23.02 -7.10
C TYR A 173 6.87 22.39 -7.30
N PRO A 174 7.93 22.86 -6.63
CA PRO A 174 7.97 24.00 -5.71
C PRO A 174 7.72 25.32 -6.42
N ARG A 175 6.99 26.24 -5.77
CA ARG A 175 6.39 27.42 -6.39
C ARG A 175 7.26 28.66 -6.22
N ASP A 176 7.69 29.27 -7.31
CA ASP A 176 8.16 30.66 -7.32
C ASP A 176 6.94 31.60 -7.47
N PRO A 177 6.79 32.64 -6.65
CA PRO A 177 5.70 33.62 -6.78
C PRO A 177 5.55 34.25 -8.18
N GLU A 178 6.62 34.33 -8.97
CA GLU A 178 6.57 34.93 -10.31
C GLU A 178 5.96 34.00 -11.38
N ASP A 179 5.97 32.67 -11.16
CA ASP A 179 5.56 31.68 -12.18
C ASP A 179 4.04 31.44 -12.28
N GLU A 180 3.24 31.87 -11.29
CA GLU A 180 1.78 31.63 -11.24
C GLU A 180 1.04 32.22 -12.46
N THR A 181 1.43 33.43 -12.86
CA THR A 181 0.77 34.15 -13.97
C THR A 181 1.09 33.53 -15.33
N GLU A 182 2.28 32.93 -15.47
CA GLU A 182 2.76 32.36 -16.73
C GLU A 182 2.18 30.95 -16.97
N LEU A 183 2.04 30.15 -15.92
CA LEU A 183 1.42 28.81 -15.96
C LEU A 183 -0.03 28.86 -16.45
N LEU A 184 -0.81 29.85 -16.02
CA LEU A 184 -2.20 30.06 -16.45
C LEU A 184 -2.29 30.37 -17.95
N ASN A 185 -1.40 31.23 -18.46
CA ASN A 185 -1.37 31.64 -19.87
C ASN A 185 -0.94 30.51 -20.82
N ILE A 186 0.06 29.70 -20.44
CA ILE A 186 0.54 28.56 -21.24
C ILE A 186 -0.57 27.50 -21.38
N THR A 187 -1.37 27.31 -20.33
CA THR A 187 -2.44 26.30 -20.28
C THR A 187 -3.57 26.56 -21.26
N GLU A 188 -4.10 27.80 -21.32
CA GLU A 188 -5.22 28.13 -22.22
C GLU A 188 -4.86 27.94 -23.71
N VAL A 189 -3.57 28.13 -24.04
CA VAL A 189 -3.06 28.03 -25.41
C VAL A 189 -2.80 26.57 -25.82
N ILE A 190 -2.33 25.71 -24.91
CA ILE A 190 -1.97 24.31 -25.19
C ILE A 190 -3.21 23.42 -25.24
N SER A 191 -4.12 23.54 -24.26
CA SER A 191 -5.32 22.69 -24.16
C SER A 191 -6.32 22.86 -25.31
N SER A 192 -6.22 23.95 -26.08
CA SER A 192 -7.17 24.27 -27.15
C SER A 192 -6.71 23.86 -28.56
N LYS A 193 -5.46 23.39 -28.77
CA LYS A 193 -4.88 23.27 -30.13
C LYS A 193 -4.08 22.00 -30.46
N LEU A 194 -3.80 21.09 -29.53
CA LEU A 194 -2.96 19.91 -29.81
C LEU A 194 -3.78 18.62 -30.00
N GLY A 195 -3.44 17.86 -31.04
CA GLY A 195 -3.96 16.51 -31.25
C GLY A 195 -3.42 15.52 -30.21
N ILE A 196 -4.04 14.34 -30.11
CA ILE A 196 -3.59 13.28 -29.19
C ILE A 196 -2.18 12.82 -29.62
N PRO A 197 -1.17 12.89 -28.74
CA PRO A 197 0.18 12.44 -29.07
C PRO A 197 0.23 10.93 -29.29
N SER A 198 1.26 10.47 -30.01
CA SER A 198 1.52 9.03 -30.15
C SER A 198 2.27 8.53 -28.92
N SER A 199 1.75 7.47 -28.31
CA SER A 199 2.43 6.73 -27.24
C SER A 199 3.46 5.76 -27.82
N LYS A 200 4.43 5.35 -27.01
CA LYS A 200 5.49 4.38 -27.35
C LYS A 200 5.49 3.21 -26.35
N PRO A 201 5.83 1.99 -26.78
CA PRO A 201 5.97 0.86 -25.86
C PRO A 201 7.17 1.08 -24.92
N TYR A 202 7.01 0.79 -23.64
CA TYR A 202 8.05 0.79 -22.62
C TYR A 202 8.55 -0.64 -22.40
N ASN A 203 9.86 -0.85 -22.51
CA ASN A 203 10.49 -2.15 -22.24
C ASN A 203 11.76 -1.94 -21.41
N PRO A 204 11.73 -2.25 -20.10
CA PRO A 204 12.90 -2.13 -19.22
C PRO A 204 13.73 -3.43 -19.13
N TYR A 205 13.31 -4.50 -19.80
CA TYR A 205 14.02 -5.78 -19.74
C TYR A 205 15.31 -5.71 -20.57
N PRO A 206 16.39 -6.41 -20.16
CA PRO A 206 17.55 -6.60 -21.02
C PRO A 206 17.15 -7.20 -22.37
N ASP A 207 17.90 -6.86 -23.42
CA ASP A 207 17.76 -7.57 -24.69
C ASP A 207 18.32 -8.99 -24.52
N TYR A 208 17.44 -9.91 -24.13
CA TYR A 208 17.75 -11.31 -23.87
C TYR A 208 18.27 -12.07 -25.10
N ASN A 209 18.09 -11.51 -26.31
CA ASN A 209 18.61 -12.08 -27.55
C ASN A 209 19.94 -11.44 -27.99
N SER A 210 20.39 -10.40 -27.30
CA SER A 210 21.64 -9.72 -27.62
C SER A 210 22.85 -10.62 -27.40
N SER A 211 23.86 -10.48 -28.25
CA SER A 211 25.12 -11.21 -28.09
C SER A 211 25.83 -10.88 -26.77
N ALA A 212 25.68 -9.65 -26.26
CA ALA A 212 26.22 -9.22 -24.98
C ALA A 212 25.58 -10.00 -23.81
N TYR A 213 24.24 -10.13 -23.81
CA TYR A 213 23.54 -10.90 -22.77
C TYR A 213 23.91 -12.38 -22.83
N LEU A 214 23.90 -12.99 -24.03
CA LEU A 214 24.16 -14.42 -24.22
C LEU A 214 25.62 -14.84 -23.94
N GLN A 215 26.55 -13.89 -23.87
CA GLN A 215 27.94 -14.15 -23.44
C GLN A 215 28.06 -14.31 -21.92
N GLU A 216 27.26 -13.58 -21.15
CA GLU A 216 27.33 -13.58 -19.68
C GLU A 216 26.27 -14.48 -19.04
N TYR A 217 25.07 -14.53 -19.62
CA TYR A 217 23.88 -15.14 -19.02
C TYR A 217 23.28 -16.27 -19.85
N VAL A 218 22.52 -17.13 -19.17
CA VAL A 218 21.74 -18.19 -19.80
C VAL A 218 20.56 -17.59 -20.60
N PRO A 219 20.26 -18.09 -21.82
CA PRO A 219 19.14 -17.60 -22.62
C PRO A 219 17.80 -17.64 -21.87
N VAL A 220 17.00 -16.60 -22.05
CA VAL A 220 15.67 -16.49 -21.44
C VAL A 220 14.62 -17.06 -22.36
N LYS A 221 13.78 -17.97 -21.85
CA LYS A 221 12.58 -18.42 -22.55
C LYS A 221 11.43 -17.48 -22.20
N GLU A 222 10.76 -17.01 -23.25
CA GLU A 222 9.58 -16.17 -23.12
C GLU A 222 8.47 -16.90 -22.34
N CYS A 223 7.82 -16.16 -21.44
CA CYS A 223 6.71 -16.63 -20.63
C CYS A 223 5.40 -16.05 -21.14
N PHE A 224 4.34 -16.86 -21.08
CA PHE A 224 2.99 -16.51 -21.56
C PHE A 224 1.99 -16.68 -20.43
N LEU A 225 0.86 -15.97 -20.50
CA LEU A 225 -0.24 -16.17 -19.54
C LEU A 225 -0.85 -17.56 -19.63
N ASP A 226 -1.12 -18.02 -20.85
CA ASP A 226 -1.65 -19.35 -21.13
C ASP A 226 -0.73 -20.08 -22.12
N ALA A 227 -0.35 -21.31 -21.75
CA ALA A 227 0.53 -22.18 -22.53
C ALA A 227 -0.07 -22.61 -23.88
N LYS A 228 -1.40 -22.68 -23.99
CA LYS A 228 -2.08 -23.15 -25.21
C LYS A 228 -2.21 -22.05 -26.25
N THR A 229 -2.53 -20.84 -25.80
CA THR A 229 -2.79 -19.69 -26.67
C THR A 229 -1.54 -18.85 -26.94
N ASN A 230 -0.43 -19.10 -26.21
CA ASN A 230 0.77 -18.27 -26.22
C ASN A 230 0.43 -16.78 -26.07
N ALA A 231 -0.56 -16.50 -25.22
CA ALA A 231 -1.10 -15.16 -25.06
C ALA A 231 -0.08 -14.24 -24.37
N ARG A 232 0.16 -13.09 -25.00
CA ARG A 232 1.03 -12.02 -24.50
C ARG A 232 0.21 -10.93 -23.86
N ILE A 233 0.79 -10.30 -22.85
CA ILE A 233 0.27 -9.07 -22.26
C ILE A 233 0.80 -7.89 -23.11
N PRO A 234 -0.04 -6.92 -23.48
CA PRO A 234 0.42 -5.72 -24.16
C PRO A 234 1.52 -5.02 -23.33
N PRO A 235 2.59 -4.49 -23.96
CA PRO A 235 3.59 -3.72 -23.21
C PRO A 235 2.96 -2.45 -22.63
N LEU A 236 3.51 -1.95 -21.51
CA LEU A 236 3.18 -0.62 -21.03
C LEU A 236 3.43 0.41 -22.12
N ARG A 237 2.65 1.49 -22.12
CA ARG A 237 2.84 2.59 -23.05
C ARG A 237 3.10 3.89 -22.29
N TYR A 238 4.01 4.70 -22.83
CA TYR A 238 4.35 6.01 -22.30
C TYR A 238 4.26 7.08 -23.38
N TYR A 239 4.17 8.33 -22.94
CA TYR A 239 4.29 9.51 -23.80
C TYR A 239 5.55 10.29 -23.43
N GLU A 240 6.13 10.96 -24.43
CA GLU A 240 7.26 11.86 -24.22
C GLU A 240 6.80 13.17 -23.58
N GLY A 241 7.52 13.61 -22.56
CA GLY A 241 7.19 14.80 -21.78
C GLY A 241 6.27 14.52 -20.60
N ARG A 242 5.92 15.60 -19.89
CA ARG A 242 5.00 15.60 -18.75
C ARG A 242 3.94 16.68 -18.93
N PRO A 243 2.77 16.55 -18.27
CA PRO A 243 1.76 17.60 -18.29
C PRO A 243 2.37 18.96 -17.94
N ALA A 244 2.00 20.01 -18.67
CA ALA A 244 2.49 21.35 -18.38
C ALA A 244 2.11 21.76 -16.94
N GLY A 245 3.10 22.18 -16.15
CA GLY A 245 2.88 22.48 -14.75
C GLY A 245 3.12 21.29 -13.81
N PHE A 246 3.51 20.11 -14.32
CA PHE A 246 3.71 18.94 -13.46
C PHE A 246 4.73 19.25 -12.38
N ALA A 247 4.40 18.92 -11.13
CA ALA A 247 5.22 19.23 -9.98
C ALA A 247 6.54 18.45 -9.99
N ASP A 248 7.60 19.08 -9.50
CA ASP A 248 8.87 18.42 -9.24
C ASP A 248 8.82 17.69 -7.89
N HIS A 249 9.61 16.63 -7.78
CA HIS A 249 9.75 15.87 -6.55
C HIS A 249 10.62 16.63 -5.55
N ILE A 250 10.17 16.70 -4.29
CA ILE A 250 10.87 17.44 -3.22
C ILE A 250 11.93 16.56 -2.57
N MET A 251 11.65 15.26 -2.45
CA MET A 251 12.47 14.25 -1.79
C MET A 251 12.78 13.12 -2.76
N GLY A 252 13.95 12.49 -2.59
CA GLY A 252 14.44 11.47 -3.51
C GLY A 252 14.95 12.04 -4.84
N SER A 253 15.36 11.17 -5.76
CA SER A 253 15.83 11.58 -7.09
C SER A 253 15.65 10.46 -8.11
N TYR A 254 14.93 10.77 -9.19
CA TYR A 254 14.82 9.88 -10.35
C TYR A 254 16.18 9.67 -11.04
N GLU A 255 16.99 10.74 -11.12
CA GLU A 255 18.29 10.73 -11.77
C GLU A 255 19.26 9.75 -11.09
N ILE A 256 19.34 9.81 -9.76
CA ILE A 256 20.20 8.92 -8.96
C ILE A 256 19.80 7.46 -9.13
N MET A 257 18.49 7.19 -9.10
CA MET A 257 17.97 5.85 -9.32
C MET A 257 18.02 5.43 -10.80
N GLY A 258 18.38 6.32 -11.72
CA GLY A 258 18.36 6.06 -13.16
C GLY A 258 16.96 5.73 -13.70
N LEU A 259 15.92 6.28 -13.07
CA LEU A 259 14.52 6.18 -13.48
C LEU A 259 14.17 7.33 -14.45
N PRO A 260 13.28 7.10 -15.43
CA PRO A 260 12.93 8.12 -16.39
C PRO A 260 12.03 9.20 -15.78
N ASP A 261 12.46 10.46 -15.88
CA ASP A 261 11.77 11.62 -15.30
C ASP A 261 11.18 12.56 -16.37
N ASP A 262 11.36 12.24 -17.65
CA ASP A 262 10.92 13.01 -18.80
C ASP A 262 9.79 12.33 -19.60
N ILE A 263 9.22 11.26 -19.06
CA ILE A 263 8.09 10.54 -19.65
C ILE A 263 6.85 10.58 -18.77
N CYS A 264 5.70 10.28 -19.38
CA CYS A 264 4.41 10.19 -18.73
C CYS A 264 3.75 8.83 -19.02
N PHE A 265 3.50 8.06 -17.96
CA PHE A 265 2.61 6.90 -18.01
C PHE A 265 1.18 7.37 -17.70
N ASP A 266 0.31 7.34 -18.71
CA ASP A 266 -1.12 7.61 -18.50
C ASP A 266 -1.83 6.37 -17.93
N ARG A 267 -3.04 6.54 -17.39
CA ARG A 267 -3.83 5.43 -16.81
C ARG A 267 -4.04 4.26 -17.78
N TYR A 268 -4.27 4.51 -19.07
CA TYR A 268 -4.46 3.45 -20.07
C TYR A 268 -3.14 2.82 -20.44
N GLY A 269 -2.08 3.60 -20.70
CA GLY A 269 -0.74 3.08 -20.95
C GLY A 269 -0.19 2.25 -19.79
N ARG A 270 -0.56 2.58 -18.54
CA ARG A 270 -0.11 1.89 -17.32
C ARG A 270 -0.97 0.69 -16.92
N LEU A 271 -2.29 0.85 -16.92
CA LEU A 271 -3.23 -0.15 -16.37
C LEU A 271 -4.03 -0.89 -17.46
N GLY A 272 -4.08 -0.36 -18.68
CA GLY A 272 -4.78 -0.96 -19.82
C GLY A 272 -4.33 -2.39 -20.14
N PRO A 273 -3.03 -2.71 -20.09
CA PRO A 273 -2.56 -4.09 -20.25
C PRO A 273 -3.15 -5.11 -19.27
N TYR A 274 -3.67 -4.66 -18.13
CA TYR A 274 -4.08 -5.52 -17.00
C TYR A 274 -5.59 -5.62 -16.81
N GLY A 275 -6.39 -5.02 -17.69
CA GLY A 275 -7.86 -5.09 -17.62
C GLY A 275 -8.58 -3.75 -17.51
N HIS A 276 -7.85 -2.62 -17.51
CA HIS A 276 -8.45 -1.29 -17.46
C HIS A 276 -8.93 -0.83 -18.84
N GLY A 277 -10.08 -0.15 -18.92
CA GLY A 277 -10.58 0.44 -20.15
C GLY A 277 -11.43 -0.47 -21.03
N TYR A 278 -11.73 -1.70 -20.60
CA TYR A 278 -12.62 -2.60 -21.35
C TYR A 278 -13.50 -3.49 -20.46
N SER A 279 -14.62 -3.96 -21.04
CA SER A 279 -15.73 -4.58 -20.32
C SER A 279 -15.40 -5.96 -19.75
N LEU A 280 -16.13 -6.37 -18.70
CA LEU A 280 -16.13 -7.73 -18.14
C LEU A 280 -16.35 -8.83 -19.21
N ARG A 281 -17.19 -8.58 -20.23
CA ARG A 281 -17.45 -9.54 -21.32
C ARG A 281 -16.24 -9.81 -22.22
N LYS A 282 -15.28 -8.89 -22.23
CA LYS A 282 -14.00 -9.01 -22.92
C LYS A 282 -12.89 -9.43 -21.94
N GLY A 283 -13.25 -9.75 -20.70
CA GLY A 283 -12.37 -10.12 -19.60
C GLY A 283 -11.57 -8.99 -18.95
N GLY A 284 -12.00 -7.74 -19.13
CA GLY A 284 -11.50 -6.60 -18.36
C GLY A 284 -12.28 -6.42 -17.06
N LEU A 285 -12.10 -5.30 -16.37
CA LEU A 285 -12.80 -4.99 -15.11
C LEU A 285 -13.94 -3.98 -15.27
N ALA A 286 -14.22 -3.52 -16.50
CA ALA A 286 -15.13 -2.41 -16.79
C ALA A 286 -14.77 -1.07 -16.11
N SER A 287 -13.63 -1.00 -15.43
CA SER A 287 -13.06 0.25 -14.92
C SER A 287 -12.49 1.10 -16.05
N GLY A 288 -12.56 2.43 -15.93
CA GLY A 288 -11.99 3.34 -16.93
C GLY A 288 -12.68 3.32 -18.29
N MET A 289 -13.92 2.83 -18.40
CA MET A 289 -14.73 2.86 -19.63
C MET A 289 -15.55 4.16 -19.82
N HIS A 290 -15.47 5.07 -18.85
CA HIS A 290 -16.20 6.33 -18.82
C HIS A 290 -15.25 7.49 -18.53
N GLY A 291 -15.62 8.69 -18.97
CA GLY A 291 -14.79 9.88 -18.83
C GLY A 291 -13.89 10.10 -20.05
N ASP A 292 -12.74 10.72 -19.80
CA ASP A 292 -11.71 10.93 -20.82
C ASP A 292 -11.08 9.57 -21.20
N MET A 293 -11.02 9.27 -22.49
CA MET A 293 -10.47 8.01 -23.04
C MET A 293 -9.34 8.31 -24.04
N ASP A 294 -8.81 9.55 -24.04
CA ASP A 294 -7.83 9.98 -25.01
C ASP A 294 -6.59 9.05 -24.97
N GLY A 295 -6.22 8.51 -26.13
CA GLY A 295 -5.06 7.63 -26.28
C GLY A 295 -5.27 6.16 -25.90
N ALA A 296 -6.42 5.77 -25.33
CA ALA A 296 -6.68 4.41 -24.88
C ALA A 296 -6.54 3.35 -26.00
N ASP A 297 -7.08 3.64 -27.20
CA ASP A 297 -7.04 2.71 -28.34
C ASP A 297 -5.61 2.32 -28.77
N GLN A 298 -4.60 3.14 -28.44
CA GLN A 298 -3.21 2.85 -28.79
C GLN A 298 -2.65 1.65 -28.01
N VAL A 299 -3.17 1.36 -26.81
CA VAL A 299 -2.73 0.25 -25.95
C VAL A 299 -2.91 -1.10 -26.64
N TRP A 300 -4.06 -1.31 -27.26
CA TRP A 300 -4.44 -2.60 -27.86
C TRP A 300 -4.32 -2.64 -29.39
N SER A 301 -3.58 -1.69 -29.97
CA SER A 301 -3.38 -1.59 -31.42
C SER A 301 -2.55 -2.74 -31.99
N GLU A 302 -1.57 -3.22 -31.23
CA GLU A 302 -0.65 -4.31 -31.61
C GLU A 302 -1.04 -5.65 -30.98
N VAL A 303 -1.43 -5.64 -29.71
CA VAL A 303 -1.81 -6.82 -28.92
C VAL A 303 -3.25 -6.63 -28.44
N PRO A 304 -4.19 -7.53 -28.79
CA PRO A 304 -5.60 -7.38 -28.43
C PRO A 304 -5.82 -7.52 -26.91
N HIS A 305 -7.01 -7.15 -26.46
CA HIS A 305 -7.46 -7.41 -25.09
C HIS A 305 -7.30 -8.89 -24.71
N TYR A 306 -6.87 -9.12 -23.47
CA TYR A 306 -6.80 -10.45 -22.90
C TYR A 306 -7.97 -10.71 -21.93
N ASP A 307 -8.47 -11.94 -21.90
CA ASP A 307 -9.54 -12.35 -21.01
C ASP A 307 -8.99 -12.90 -19.69
N PHE A 308 -9.07 -12.11 -18.63
CA PHE A 308 -8.54 -12.48 -17.31
C PHE A 308 -9.50 -13.36 -16.48
N SER A 309 -10.68 -13.71 -16.99
CA SER A 309 -11.73 -14.36 -16.18
C SER A 309 -11.34 -15.74 -15.62
N ASN A 310 -10.42 -16.44 -16.28
CA ASN A 310 -9.99 -17.80 -15.90
C ASN A 310 -8.46 -17.92 -15.83
N VAL A 311 -7.77 -16.86 -15.42
CA VAL A 311 -6.32 -16.88 -15.25
C VAL A 311 -5.98 -17.51 -13.92
N ASP A 312 -5.04 -18.45 -13.94
CA ASP A 312 -4.33 -18.91 -12.75
C ASP A 312 -2.92 -18.31 -12.74
N TRP A 313 -2.71 -17.32 -11.87
CA TRP A 313 -1.41 -16.66 -11.78
C TRP A 313 -0.35 -17.58 -11.18
N ALA A 314 -0.71 -18.54 -10.33
CA ALA A 314 0.24 -19.48 -9.75
C ALA A 314 0.80 -20.41 -10.82
N GLU A 315 -0.06 -20.99 -11.66
CA GLU A 315 0.35 -21.83 -12.77
C GLU A 315 1.23 -21.05 -13.77
N ALA A 316 0.87 -19.80 -14.06
CA ALA A 316 1.65 -18.95 -14.98
C ALA A 316 3.07 -18.68 -14.46
N GLN A 317 3.22 -18.31 -13.18
CA GLN A 317 4.52 -18.10 -12.54
C GLN A 317 5.34 -19.40 -12.51
N GLN A 318 4.73 -20.50 -12.05
CA GLN A 318 5.41 -21.80 -11.92
C GLN A 318 5.91 -22.34 -13.27
N ARG A 319 5.10 -22.21 -14.32
CA ARG A 319 5.51 -22.59 -15.68
C ARG A 319 6.65 -21.73 -16.19
N CYS A 320 6.61 -20.43 -15.90
CA CYS A 320 7.64 -19.48 -16.31
C CYS A 320 8.99 -19.81 -15.65
N SER A 321 9.00 -19.99 -14.33
CA SER A 321 10.19 -20.34 -13.56
C SER A 321 10.75 -21.70 -13.95
N SER A 322 9.89 -22.72 -14.11
CA SER A 322 10.29 -24.07 -14.53
C SER A 322 10.92 -24.09 -15.93
N SER A 323 10.36 -23.32 -16.86
CA SER A 323 10.90 -23.21 -18.23
C SER A 323 12.29 -22.60 -18.26
N ASN A 324 12.57 -21.73 -17.29
CA ASN A 324 13.78 -20.94 -17.12
C ASN A 324 14.71 -21.45 -15.99
N ALA A 325 14.44 -22.63 -15.42
CA ALA A 325 15.13 -23.13 -14.22
C ALA A 325 16.67 -23.14 -14.30
N LYS A 326 17.23 -23.34 -15.51
CA LYS A 326 18.68 -23.34 -15.75
C LYS A 326 19.36 -21.97 -15.55
N ARG A 327 18.59 -20.89 -15.46
CA ARG A 327 19.09 -19.53 -15.23
C ARG A 327 19.40 -19.25 -13.76
N PHE A 328 18.77 -19.99 -12.86
CA PHE A 328 18.77 -19.67 -11.43
C PHE A 328 19.85 -20.43 -10.69
N ARG A 329 20.36 -19.81 -9.61
CA ARG A 329 21.20 -20.51 -8.64
C ARG A 329 20.40 -21.68 -8.07
N SER A 330 21.02 -22.86 -8.03
CA SER A 330 20.43 -23.98 -7.27
C SER A 330 20.51 -23.58 -5.81
N GLY A 331 19.35 -23.40 -5.16
CA GLY A 331 19.23 -22.83 -3.81
C GLY A 331 20.35 -23.30 -2.88
N ALA A 332 21.28 -22.40 -2.58
CA ALA A 332 22.37 -22.63 -1.65
C ALA A 332 21.87 -22.34 -0.23
N GLY A 333 20.72 -22.91 0.14
CA GLY A 333 20.17 -22.91 1.50
C GLY A 333 20.57 -24.19 2.21
N GLY A 334 21.83 -24.27 2.63
CA GLY A 334 22.30 -25.29 3.54
C GLY A 334 21.73 -25.10 4.94
N VAL A 335 20.46 -25.43 5.16
CA VAL A 335 20.03 -25.92 6.47
C VAL A 335 20.12 -27.43 6.38
N THR A 336 20.92 -28.01 7.27
CA THR A 336 21.18 -29.45 7.42
C THR A 336 19.97 -30.31 7.03
N LYS A 337 20.19 -31.30 6.15
CA LYS A 337 19.28 -32.43 5.85
C LYS A 337 19.02 -33.36 7.07
N ASN A 338 18.96 -32.80 8.28
CA ASN A 338 18.71 -33.45 9.54
C ASN A 338 17.53 -32.80 10.29
N ARG A 339 16.47 -32.38 9.58
CA ARG A 339 15.14 -32.36 10.18
C ARG A 339 14.32 -33.45 9.51
N ARG A 340 13.89 -34.37 10.36
CA ARG A 340 12.95 -35.46 10.09
C ARG A 340 11.84 -34.89 9.22
N ALA A 341 11.64 -35.46 8.04
CA ALA A 341 10.48 -35.17 7.21
C ALA A 341 9.24 -35.39 8.08
N GLU A 342 8.60 -34.30 8.50
CA GLU A 342 7.18 -34.33 8.79
C GLU A 342 6.45 -34.43 7.45
N PRO A 343 5.35 -35.20 7.39
CA PRO A 343 4.75 -35.57 6.13
C PRO A 343 4.14 -34.34 5.45
N ASP A 344 4.64 -34.06 4.25
CA ASP A 344 3.94 -33.25 3.25
C ASP A 344 2.49 -33.72 3.14
N ALA A 345 1.55 -32.84 3.50
CA ALA A 345 0.17 -32.95 3.07
C ALA A 345 0.08 -32.46 1.62
N ASN A 346 0.50 -33.35 0.72
CA ASN A 346 -0.09 -33.63 -0.60
C ASN A 346 -0.34 -32.48 -1.59
N VAL A 347 0.63 -32.31 -2.50
CA VAL A 347 0.34 -32.18 -3.94
C VAL A 347 0.37 -33.59 -4.55
N ILE A 348 -0.78 -34.10 -5.00
CA ILE A 348 -0.86 -35.40 -5.70
C ILE A 348 -0.73 -35.18 -7.21
N SER A 349 0.24 -35.86 -7.84
CA SER A 349 0.04 -36.53 -9.12
C SER A 349 1.04 -37.70 -9.30
N PRO A 350 0.60 -38.91 -9.69
CA PRO A 350 1.45 -40.09 -9.72
C PRO A 350 2.18 -40.23 -11.07
N ALA A 351 3.52 -40.20 -11.05
CA ALA A 351 4.34 -40.70 -12.15
C ALA A 351 5.09 -41.96 -11.68
N THR A 352 4.66 -43.11 -12.19
CA THR A 352 5.29 -44.41 -12.00
C THR A 352 6.76 -44.36 -12.42
N THR A 353 7.67 -44.43 -11.45
CA THR A 353 9.11 -44.54 -11.73
C THR A 353 9.47 -46.02 -11.83
N THR A 354 9.71 -46.50 -13.05
CA THR A 354 10.45 -47.75 -13.25
C THR A 354 11.93 -47.41 -13.22
N THR A 355 12.63 -47.90 -12.20
CA THR A 355 14.07 -47.83 -12.03
C THR A 355 14.76 -48.58 -13.17
N SER A 356 15.62 -47.90 -13.91
CA SER A 356 16.70 -48.54 -14.68
C SER A 356 17.83 -47.52 -14.79
N ALA A 357 18.83 -47.69 -13.94
CA ALA A 357 20.14 -47.11 -14.15
C ALA A 357 20.71 -47.74 -15.42
N ASP A 358 21.07 -46.90 -16.40
CA ASP A 358 22.13 -47.26 -17.31
C ASP A 358 22.94 -46.02 -17.71
N SER A 359 24.20 -46.11 -17.33
CA SER A 359 25.31 -45.28 -17.74
C SER A 359 25.60 -45.53 -19.22
N THR A 360 25.42 -44.53 -20.08
CA THR A 360 26.14 -44.52 -21.36
C THR A 360 26.38 -43.09 -21.81
N SER A 361 27.62 -42.67 -21.66
CA SER A 361 28.22 -41.55 -22.37
C SER A 361 27.94 -41.67 -23.87
N THR A 362 27.13 -40.77 -24.42
CA THR A 362 27.15 -40.48 -25.85
C THR A 362 27.05 -38.99 -26.08
N SER A 363 28.09 -38.51 -26.74
CA SER A 363 28.41 -37.16 -27.18
C SER A 363 27.22 -36.47 -27.86
N ALA A 364 26.75 -35.38 -27.25
CA ALA A 364 25.90 -34.39 -27.90
C ALA A 364 26.44 -32.98 -27.57
N THR A 365 27.11 -32.40 -28.56
CA THR A 365 27.40 -30.98 -28.81
C THR A 365 27.12 -29.98 -27.68
N ALA A 366 28.19 -29.56 -26.98
CA ALA A 366 28.27 -28.26 -26.33
C ALA A 366 28.69 -27.21 -27.38
N PRO A 367 28.10 -26.00 -27.36
CA PRO A 367 28.65 -24.99 -26.45
C PRO A 367 27.59 -24.08 -25.83
N HIS A 368 27.45 -24.09 -24.50
CA HIS A 368 27.23 -22.90 -23.68
C HIS A 368 27.80 -23.19 -22.28
N GLY A 369 28.59 -22.24 -21.78
CA GLY A 369 29.78 -22.50 -20.98
C GLY A 369 29.57 -22.95 -19.54
N ILE A 370 30.52 -23.75 -19.08
CA ILE A 370 30.92 -23.89 -17.68
C ILE A 370 31.41 -22.49 -17.26
N GLY A 371 30.49 -21.61 -16.81
CA GLY A 371 30.82 -20.23 -16.44
C GLY A 371 29.74 -19.13 -16.68
N ALA A 372 28.54 -19.46 -17.17
CA ALA A 372 27.46 -18.47 -17.26
C ALA A 372 27.00 -18.00 -15.87
N LYS A 373 26.75 -16.70 -15.70
CA LYS A 373 26.30 -16.10 -14.44
C LYS A 373 24.85 -16.50 -14.17
N LEU A 374 24.64 -17.10 -13.00
CA LEU A 374 23.32 -17.48 -12.52
C LEU A 374 22.66 -16.31 -11.78
N VAL A 375 21.37 -16.14 -12.03
CA VAL A 375 20.53 -15.07 -11.45
C VAL A 375 19.87 -15.59 -10.17
N HIS A 376 19.60 -14.67 -9.24
CA HIS A 376 18.86 -14.97 -8.02
C HIS A 376 17.37 -15.16 -8.30
N ARG A 377 16.70 -15.90 -7.41
CA ARG A 377 15.23 -15.90 -7.35
C ARG A 377 14.79 -15.04 -6.18
N THR A 378 13.76 -14.22 -6.39
CA THR A 378 13.24 -13.31 -5.36
C THR A 378 11.75 -13.48 -5.19
N ALA A 379 11.28 -13.61 -3.96
CA ALA A 379 9.85 -13.56 -3.66
C ALA A 379 9.42 -12.12 -3.35
N VAL A 380 8.29 -11.70 -3.90
CA VAL A 380 7.61 -10.46 -3.51
C VAL A 380 6.34 -10.85 -2.76
N VAL A 381 6.39 -10.71 -1.44
CA VAL A 381 5.34 -11.13 -0.51
C VAL A 381 4.48 -9.94 -0.17
N ILE A 382 3.22 -9.97 -0.60
CA ILE A 382 2.24 -8.93 -0.34
C ILE A 382 1.42 -9.32 0.88
N ARG A 383 1.44 -8.48 1.91
CA ARG A 383 0.62 -8.69 3.12
C ARG A 383 -0.81 -8.25 2.89
N THR A 384 -1.75 -9.08 3.32
CA THR A 384 -3.18 -8.80 3.31
C THR A 384 -3.88 -9.58 4.43
N TRP A 385 -5.20 -9.43 4.57
CA TRP A 385 -6.01 -10.11 5.57
C TRP A 385 -7.31 -10.66 4.95
N ASP A 386 -7.94 -11.60 5.64
CA ASP A 386 -9.09 -12.36 5.15
C ASP A 386 -10.40 -11.57 5.03
N GLU A 387 -10.45 -10.37 5.60
CA GLU A 387 -11.54 -9.40 5.41
C GLU A 387 -11.21 -8.32 4.37
N PHE A 388 -10.03 -8.37 3.74
CA PHE A 388 -9.63 -7.41 2.72
C PHE A 388 -10.55 -7.50 1.50
N ILE A 389 -11.08 -6.35 1.06
CA ILE A 389 -11.97 -6.27 -0.10
C ILE A 389 -11.14 -5.87 -1.32
N TYR A 390 -10.87 -6.85 -2.19
CA TYR A 390 -10.17 -6.62 -3.46
C TYR A 390 -11.04 -5.81 -4.42
N ARG A 391 -10.70 -4.54 -4.59
CA ARG A 391 -11.34 -3.65 -5.57
C ARG A 391 -10.67 -3.78 -6.93
N GLU A 392 -11.26 -3.16 -7.94
CA GLU A 392 -10.76 -3.22 -9.31
C GLU A 392 -9.33 -2.70 -9.42
N GLU A 393 -8.96 -1.67 -8.65
CA GLU A 393 -7.60 -1.14 -8.62
C GLU A 393 -6.59 -2.15 -8.06
N ASP A 394 -6.94 -2.83 -6.96
CA ASP A 394 -6.08 -3.85 -6.34
C ASP A 394 -5.81 -5.01 -7.29
N ILE A 395 -6.83 -5.42 -8.03
CA ILE A 395 -6.72 -6.47 -9.05
C ILE A 395 -5.80 -6.01 -10.19
N LEU A 396 -5.99 -4.79 -10.73
CA LEU A 396 -5.11 -4.24 -11.78
C LEU A 396 -3.66 -4.16 -11.32
N TRP A 397 -3.46 -3.74 -10.08
CA TRP A 397 -2.16 -3.60 -9.46
C TRP A 397 -1.46 -4.96 -9.30
N LEU A 398 -2.14 -5.97 -8.74
CA LEU A 398 -1.61 -7.33 -8.60
C LEU A 398 -1.27 -7.95 -9.95
N ARG A 399 -2.17 -7.85 -10.93
CA ARG A 399 -1.92 -8.34 -12.30
C ARG A 399 -0.69 -7.67 -12.92
N GLY A 400 -0.57 -6.35 -12.74
CA GLY A 400 0.60 -5.58 -13.18
C GLY A 400 1.89 -6.07 -12.53
N LEU A 401 1.88 -6.23 -11.21
CA LEU A 401 3.03 -6.70 -10.45
C LEU A 401 3.50 -8.09 -10.93
N ILE A 402 2.58 -9.05 -11.05
CA ILE A 402 2.89 -10.43 -11.47
C ILE A 402 3.39 -10.47 -12.91
N ALA A 403 2.71 -9.79 -13.82
CA ALA A 403 3.06 -9.74 -15.23
C ALA A 403 4.45 -9.12 -15.46
N GLU A 404 4.71 -7.98 -14.80
CA GLU A 404 5.93 -7.21 -15.00
C GLU A 404 7.14 -7.88 -14.33
N LEU A 405 6.97 -8.37 -13.09
CA LEU A 405 8.08 -8.95 -12.35
C LEU A 405 8.29 -10.43 -12.65
N SER A 406 7.25 -11.26 -12.72
CA SER A 406 7.43 -12.70 -12.93
C SER A 406 7.51 -13.05 -14.41
N LEU A 407 6.45 -12.81 -15.18
CA LEU A 407 6.39 -13.27 -16.56
C LEU A 407 7.40 -12.54 -17.46
N GLY A 408 7.49 -11.21 -17.33
CA GLY A 408 8.37 -10.40 -18.19
C GLY A 408 9.87 -10.60 -17.93
N SER A 409 10.27 -10.88 -16.68
CA SER A 409 11.68 -11.17 -16.35
C SER A 409 12.10 -12.62 -16.65
N GLY A 410 11.17 -13.47 -17.08
CA GLY A 410 11.40 -14.90 -17.23
C GLY A 410 11.54 -15.65 -15.90
N GLY A 411 10.81 -15.21 -14.87
CA GLY A 411 10.68 -15.86 -13.56
C GLY A 411 11.76 -15.50 -12.55
N GLU A 412 12.41 -14.33 -12.66
CA GLU A 412 13.37 -13.82 -11.66
C GLU A 412 12.67 -13.51 -10.33
N TYR A 413 11.40 -13.10 -10.41
CA TYR A 413 10.55 -12.81 -9.27
C TYR A 413 9.31 -13.71 -9.28
N ASP A 414 8.84 -14.11 -8.09
CA ASP A 414 7.51 -14.68 -7.89
C ASP A 414 6.76 -13.84 -6.86
N ILE A 415 5.47 -13.60 -7.11
CA ILE A 415 4.59 -12.84 -6.23
C ILE A 415 3.75 -13.82 -5.42
N HIS A 416 3.63 -13.52 -4.13
CA HIS A 416 2.85 -14.28 -3.15
C HIS A 416 1.96 -13.35 -2.33
N LEU A 417 0.77 -13.81 -1.94
CA LEU A 417 -0.08 -13.15 -0.97
C LEU A 417 0.08 -13.85 0.38
N LEU A 418 0.43 -13.11 1.43
CA LEU A 418 0.49 -13.62 2.79
C LEU A 418 -0.71 -13.07 3.56
N VAL A 419 -1.73 -13.91 3.71
CA VAL A 419 -3.08 -13.53 4.15
C VAL A 419 -3.26 -13.87 5.63
N GLN A 420 -3.38 -12.87 6.49
CA GLN A 420 -3.73 -13.07 7.89
C GLN A 420 -5.21 -13.48 8.01
N VAL A 421 -5.47 -14.53 8.78
CA VAL A 421 -6.81 -14.89 9.25
C VAL A 421 -7.02 -14.24 10.61
N LYS A 422 -7.85 -13.20 10.68
CA LYS A 422 -8.06 -12.43 11.92
C LYS A 422 -8.89 -13.19 12.95
N ASP A 423 -9.78 -14.08 12.52
CA ASP A 423 -10.58 -14.91 13.43
C ASP A 423 -9.79 -16.14 13.88
N GLU A 424 -9.19 -16.02 15.06
CA GLU A 424 -8.39 -17.10 15.69
C GLU A 424 -9.21 -18.36 16.05
N SER A 425 -10.55 -18.32 15.93
CA SER A 425 -11.37 -19.53 16.08
C SER A 425 -11.31 -20.46 14.87
N ILE A 426 -10.78 -19.99 13.73
CA ILE A 426 -10.64 -20.74 12.48
C ILE A 426 -9.27 -21.43 12.45
N PRO A 427 -9.20 -22.77 12.57
CA PRO A 427 -7.94 -23.49 12.70
C PRO A 427 -7.26 -23.74 11.34
N VAL A 428 -6.96 -22.68 10.59
CA VAL A 428 -6.35 -22.76 9.25
C VAL A 428 -4.98 -23.44 9.23
N PHE A 429 -4.28 -23.47 10.36
CA PHE A 429 -2.98 -24.14 10.49
C PHE A 429 -3.09 -25.64 10.82
N ALA A 430 -4.29 -26.16 11.14
CA ALA A 430 -4.48 -27.53 11.62
C ALA A 430 -5.51 -28.35 10.81
N ASP A 431 -6.40 -27.71 10.06
CA ASP A 431 -7.42 -28.37 9.25
C ASP A 431 -7.40 -27.90 7.78
N GLU A 432 -7.03 -28.81 6.89
CA GLU A 432 -6.88 -28.58 5.46
C GLU A 432 -8.22 -28.23 4.77
N GLU A 433 -9.32 -28.87 5.18
CA GLU A 433 -10.63 -28.59 4.58
C GLU A 433 -11.09 -27.16 4.92
N THR A 434 -10.88 -26.74 6.16
CA THR A 434 -11.13 -25.36 6.61
C THR A 434 -10.21 -24.36 5.91
N TYR A 435 -8.92 -24.68 5.76
CA TYR A 435 -7.95 -23.84 5.02
C TYR A 435 -8.42 -23.57 3.59
N GLU A 436 -8.70 -24.63 2.83
CA GLU A 436 -9.11 -24.55 1.44
C GLU A 436 -10.44 -23.82 1.24
N LYS A 437 -11.38 -24.04 2.16
CA LYS A 437 -12.66 -23.35 2.14
C LYS A 437 -12.48 -21.86 2.39
N HIS A 438 -11.73 -21.49 3.43
CA HIS A 438 -11.51 -20.09 3.79
C HIS A 438 -10.76 -19.34 2.68
N LEU A 439 -9.73 -19.96 2.10
CA LEU A 439 -8.98 -19.43 0.97
C LEU A 439 -9.91 -19.08 -0.20
N LYS A 440 -10.81 -20.00 -0.58
CA LYS A 440 -11.75 -19.82 -1.69
C LYS A 440 -12.82 -18.76 -1.43
N GLU A 441 -13.22 -18.60 -0.17
CA GLU A 441 -14.21 -17.61 0.23
C GLU A 441 -13.63 -16.19 0.30
N ARG A 442 -12.33 -16.05 0.60
CA ARG A 442 -11.69 -14.76 0.93
C ARG A 442 -10.76 -14.20 -0.14
N VAL A 443 -10.15 -15.05 -0.97
CA VAL A 443 -9.19 -14.64 -2.01
C VAL A 443 -9.81 -14.78 -3.41
N PRO A 444 -9.67 -13.78 -4.31
CA PRO A 444 -10.15 -13.88 -5.68
C PRO A 444 -9.57 -15.09 -6.42
N ALA A 445 -10.40 -15.74 -7.24
CA ALA A 445 -10.07 -17.01 -7.90
C ALA A 445 -8.72 -16.99 -8.64
N GLU A 446 -8.38 -15.88 -9.29
CA GLU A 446 -7.13 -15.76 -10.04
C GLU A 446 -5.86 -15.76 -9.17
N PHE A 447 -5.98 -15.44 -7.88
CA PHE A 447 -4.85 -15.32 -6.94
C PHE A 447 -4.83 -16.41 -5.85
N GLN A 448 -5.78 -17.35 -5.85
CA GLN A 448 -5.86 -18.39 -4.81
C GLN A 448 -4.59 -19.23 -4.73
N GLY A 449 -4.01 -19.62 -5.88
CA GLY A 449 -2.80 -20.45 -5.91
C GLY A 449 -1.51 -19.74 -5.49
N ILE A 450 -1.52 -18.41 -5.33
CA ILE A 450 -0.38 -17.62 -4.85
C ILE A 450 -0.59 -17.14 -3.41
N ALA A 451 -1.68 -17.53 -2.76
CA ALA A 451 -2.03 -17.08 -1.42
C ALA A 451 -1.72 -18.13 -0.36
N THR A 452 -1.07 -17.68 0.72
CA THR A 452 -0.73 -18.48 1.90
C THR A 452 -1.42 -17.88 3.11
N LEU A 453 -2.29 -18.65 3.76
CA LEU A 453 -2.95 -18.21 5.00
C LEU A 453 -2.04 -18.42 6.21
N TRP A 454 -2.12 -17.52 7.18
CA TRP A 454 -1.50 -17.65 8.50
C TRP A 454 -2.39 -17.02 9.58
N SER A 455 -2.15 -17.32 10.86
CA SER A 455 -2.86 -16.70 11.99
C SER A 455 -1.94 -16.35 13.15
N GLU A 456 -2.38 -15.50 14.08
CA GLU A 456 -1.55 -15.11 15.23
C GLU A 456 -1.32 -16.29 16.15
N THR A 457 -2.33 -17.14 16.36
CA THR A 457 -2.20 -18.38 17.14
C THR A 457 -1.08 -19.26 16.59
N GLN A 458 -0.93 -19.33 15.27
CA GLN A 458 0.17 -20.07 14.64
C GLN A 458 1.52 -19.43 14.97
N MET A 459 1.63 -18.09 14.94
CA MET A 459 2.88 -17.39 15.27
C MET A 459 3.24 -17.53 16.75
N VAL A 460 2.27 -17.50 17.66
CA VAL A 460 2.46 -17.79 19.09
C VAL A 460 3.06 -19.18 19.29
N MET A 461 2.59 -20.19 18.55
CA MET A 461 3.12 -21.56 18.65
C MET A 461 4.56 -21.67 18.15
N LEU A 462 4.91 -20.93 17.09
CA LEU A 462 6.24 -20.97 16.47
C LEU A 462 7.28 -20.14 17.23
N TYR A 463 6.87 -19.00 17.78
CA TYR A 463 7.74 -18.03 18.44
C TYR A 463 7.49 -17.96 19.96
N ASN A 464 7.15 -19.09 20.57
CA ASN A 464 6.75 -19.20 21.98
C ASN A 464 7.81 -18.74 23.03
N GLY A 465 9.05 -18.50 22.60
CA GLY A 465 10.15 -18.05 23.47
C GLY A 465 10.27 -16.53 23.61
N MET A 466 9.45 -15.75 22.91
CA MET A 466 9.48 -14.29 23.01
C MET A 466 8.61 -13.80 24.17
N GLU A 467 9.12 -12.83 24.93
CA GLU A 467 8.37 -12.21 26.01
C GLU A 467 7.25 -11.33 25.44
N GLU A 468 6.03 -11.49 25.97
CA GLU A 468 4.92 -10.62 25.60
C GLU A 468 5.01 -9.29 26.38
N THR A 469 5.42 -8.24 25.69
CA THR A 469 5.53 -6.88 26.23
C THR A 469 4.25 -6.06 26.06
N ASN A 470 3.33 -6.50 25.19
CA ASN A 470 2.04 -5.88 24.87
C ASN A 470 2.12 -4.34 24.73
N PHE A 471 3.18 -3.85 24.08
CA PHE A 471 3.46 -2.43 23.96
C PHE A 471 2.27 -1.74 23.29
N ARG A 472 1.70 -0.73 23.96
CA ARG A 472 0.49 -0.02 23.51
C ARG A 472 -0.73 -0.92 23.24
N ASN A 473 -0.89 -2.01 23.99
CA ASN A 473 -1.94 -3.01 23.82
C ASN A 473 -1.85 -3.80 22.50
N LEU A 474 -0.70 -3.77 21.84
CA LEU A 474 -0.47 -4.54 20.62
C LEU A 474 0.33 -5.81 20.98
N PRO A 475 -0.22 -7.01 20.70
CA PRO A 475 0.45 -8.26 20.99
C PRO A 475 1.68 -8.43 20.09
N ILE A 476 2.74 -9.05 20.61
CA ILE A 476 3.98 -9.23 19.86
C ILE A 476 3.82 -10.12 18.63
N HIS A 477 2.87 -11.06 18.66
CA HIS A 477 2.59 -11.97 17.55
C HIS A 477 1.53 -11.43 16.58
N GLY A 478 0.97 -10.25 16.87
CA GLY A 478 -0.04 -9.60 16.02
C GLY A 478 0.55 -8.96 14.77
N VAL A 479 -0.31 -8.49 13.86
CA VAL A 479 0.17 -7.91 12.60
C VAL A 479 0.84 -6.57 12.74
N TYR A 480 0.76 -5.88 13.86
CA TYR A 480 1.57 -4.67 14.00
C TYR A 480 3.03 -4.97 14.38
N ARG A 481 3.25 -5.79 15.42
CA ARG A 481 4.58 -6.01 16.01
C ARG A 481 5.26 -7.28 15.49
N GLY A 482 4.48 -8.28 15.09
CA GLY A 482 4.95 -9.59 14.62
C GLY A 482 5.14 -9.69 13.11
N LEU A 483 5.18 -8.57 12.40
CA LEU A 483 5.21 -8.50 10.93
C LEU A 483 6.26 -9.37 10.25
N ILE A 484 7.43 -9.47 10.87
CA ILE A 484 8.56 -10.23 10.34
C ILE A 484 8.41 -11.72 10.64
N GLN A 485 7.66 -12.13 11.67
CA GLN A 485 7.48 -13.53 12.05
C GLN A 485 6.79 -14.33 10.93
N ALA A 486 5.67 -13.83 10.41
CA ALA A 486 4.95 -14.48 9.32
C ALA A 486 5.79 -14.55 8.03
N LEU A 487 6.57 -13.50 7.73
CA LEU A 487 7.48 -13.49 6.58
C LEU A 487 8.63 -14.50 6.75
N GLN A 488 9.23 -14.59 7.93
CA GLN A 488 10.29 -15.55 8.23
C GLN A 488 9.77 -16.98 8.12
N TRP A 489 8.58 -17.26 8.66
CA TRP A 489 7.91 -18.55 8.51
C TRP A 489 7.68 -18.89 7.03
N PHE A 490 7.20 -17.92 6.23
CA PHE A 490 7.05 -18.08 4.79
C PHE A 490 8.40 -18.39 4.12
N ALA A 491 9.45 -17.61 4.42
CA ALA A 491 10.78 -17.80 3.86
C ALA A 491 11.38 -19.18 4.18
N GLN A 492 11.16 -19.71 5.38
CA GLN A 492 11.60 -21.07 5.75
C GLN A 492 10.94 -22.16 4.90
N LYS A 493 9.70 -21.95 4.45
CA LYS A 493 8.97 -22.87 3.58
C LYS A 493 9.35 -22.75 2.10
N HIS A 494 10.02 -21.65 1.73
CA HIS A 494 10.38 -21.35 0.36
C HIS A 494 11.90 -21.16 0.18
N PRO A 495 12.71 -22.22 0.40
CA PRO A 495 14.17 -22.17 0.27
C PRO A 495 14.67 -21.97 -1.18
N GLU A 496 13.77 -21.97 -2.15
CA GLU A 496 14.06 -21.68 -3.55
C GLU A 496 14.34 -20.19 -3.83
N TYR A 497 14.02 -19.29 -2.91
CA TYR A 497 14.29 -17.85 -3.05
C TYR A 497 15.53 -17.43 -2.26
N ASP A 498 16.36 -16.59 -2.86
CA ASP A 498 17.53 -16.00 -2.21
C ASP A 498 17.17 -14.68 -1.50
N PHE A 499 16.17 -13.95 -1.99
CA PHE A 499 15.74 -12.65 -1.46
C PHE A 499 14.23 -12.55 -1.33
N PHE A 500 13.77 -11.69 -0.41
CA PHE A 500 12.36 -11.45 -0.14
C PHE A 500 12.08 -9.95 -0.08
N TRP A 501 11.04 -9.51 -0.79
CA TRP A 501 10.42 -8.21 -0.58
C TRP A 501 9.13 -8.39 0.20
N GLN A 502 8.88 -7.51 1.16
CA GLN A 502 7.63 -7.49 1.93
C GLN A 502 6.90 -6.17 1.71
N TRP A 503 5.75 -6.22 1.06
CA TRP A 503 5.00 -5.04 0.63
C TRP A 503 3.57 -5.06 1.20
N GLU A 504 3.00 -3.87 1.38
CA GLU A 504 1.59 -3.70 1.74
C GLU A 504 0.70 -3.56 0.49
N MET A 505 -0.57 -3.96 0.63
CA MET A 505 -1.58 -3.80 -0.42
C MET A 505 -1.85 -2.34 -0.81
N ASP A 506 -1.43 -1.35 -0.02
CA ASP A 506 -1.62 0.08 -0.27
C ASP A 506 -0.44 0.76 -1.01
N VAL A 507 0.64 0.01 -1.31
CA VAL A 507 1.75 0.52 -2.12
C VAL A 507 1.30 0.73 -3.56
N ARG A 508 1.59 1.92 -4.13
CA ARG A 508 1.25 2.28 -5.51
C ARG A 508 2.44 2.87 -6.25
N TYR A 509 2.55 2.54 -7.53
CA TYR A 509 3.59 3.06 -8.42
C TYR A 509 3.08 3.21 -9.84
N THR A 510 3.38 4.35 -10.45
CA THR A 510 2.92 4.71 -11.79
C THR A 510 3.89 4.31 -12.89
N GLY A 511 5.11 3.90 -12.54
CA GLY A 511 6.08 3.35 -13.50
C GLY A 511 5.99 1.83 -13.65
N HIS A 512 7.02 1.25 -14.26
CA HIS A 512 7.14 -0.20 -14.47
C HIS A 512 7.87 -0.87 -13.29
N TRP A 513 7.27 -1.88 -12.67
CA TRP A 513 7.75 -2.56 -11.47
C TRP A 513 9.13 -3.20 -11.66
N TYR A 514 9.35 -3.94 -12.75
CA TYR A 514 10.69 -4.52 -13.02
C TYR A 514 11.79 -3.47 -13.07
N ASP A 515 11.53 -2.32 -13.71
CA ASP A 515 12.50 -1.23 -13.78
C ASP A 515 12.77 -0.70 -12.37
N LEU A 516 11.74 -0.42 -11.57
CA LEU A 516 11.90 0.03 -10.18
C LEU A 516 12.77 -0.93 -9.36
N PHE A 517 12.43 -2.22 -9.34
CA PHE A 517 13.15 -3.23 -8.56
C PHE A 517 14.59 -3.39 -9.05
N LYS A 518 14.79 -3.41 -10.38
CA LYS A 518 16.12 -3.57 -10.95
C LYS A 518 17.01 -2.36 -10.70
N LYS A 519 16.44 -1.16 -10.73
CA LYS A 519 17.14 0.09 -10.42
C LYS A 519 17.47 0.21 -8.94
N MET A 520 16.56 -0.21 -8.05
CA MET A 520 16.86 -0.33 -6.61
C MET A 520 18.01 -1.29 -6.36
N ASP A 521 17.98 -2.50 -6.94
CA ASP A 521 19.07 -3.49 -6.86
C ASP A 521 20.41 -2.94 -7.37
N THR A 522 20.38 -2.27 -8.52
CA THR A 522 21.60 -1.68 -9.11
C THR A 522 22.15 -0.54 -8.26
N TRP A 523 21.28 0.29 -7.71
CA TRP A 523 21.65 1.41 -6.86
C TRP A 523 22.26 0.94 -5.54
N THR A 524 21.65 -0.05 -4.89
CA THR A 524 22.13 -0.58 -3.59
C THR A 524 23.46 -1.30 -3.73
N LYS A 525 23.65 -2.06 -4.82
CA LYS A 525 24.96 -2.65 -5.17
C LYS A 525 26.07 -1.63 -5.36
N ALA A 526 25.75 -0.44 -5.81
CA ALA A 526 26.75 0.61 -5.99
C ALA A 526 27.17 1.27 -4.67
N GLN A 527 26.48 1.01 -3.56
CA GLN A 527 26.75 1.68 -2.29
C GLN A 527 27.93 1.04 -1.54
N PRO A 528 28.94 1.82 -1.13
CA PRO A 528 30.02 1.33 -0.27
C PRO A 528 29.55 1.18 1.18
N ARG A 529 30.06 0.15 1.89
CA ARG A 529 29.77 -0.08 3.33
C ARG A 529 30.27 1.08 4.21
N LYS A 530 31.34 1.77 3.79
CA LYS A 530 31.87 2.94 4.50
C LYS A 530 30.84 4.05 4.59
N PHE A 531 30.51 4.48 5.81
CA PHE A 531 29.47 5.46 6.12
C PHE A 531 28.05 5.07 5.64
N LEU A 532 27.78 3.78 5.39
CA LEU A 532 26.49 3.34 4.83
C LEU A 532 25.34 3.58 5.81
N TRP A 533 25.52 3.20 7.08
CA TRP A 533 24.52 3.36 8.13
C TRP A 533 24.18 4.83 8.37
N GLU A 534 25.17 5.71 8.36
CA GLU A 534 25.02 7.14 8.62
C GLU A 534 24.36 7.87 7.44
N ARG A 535 24.53 7.35 6.21
CA ARG A 535 23.72 7.83 5.07
C ARG A 535 22.29 7.33 5.17
N ASN A 536 22.10 6.07 5.55
CA ASN A 536 20.78 5.43 5.65
C ASN A 536 19.95 5.96 6.83
N SER A 537 20.54 6.64 7.81
CA SER A 537 19.79 7.27 8.91
C SER A 537 19.13 8.61 8.56
N ARG A 538 19.22 9.04 7.29
CA ARG A 538 18.78 10.38 6.87
C ARG A 538 18.01 10.33 5.55
N PHE A 539 17.01 11.21 5.42
CA PHE A 539 16.38 11.46 4.14
C PHE A 539 17.31 12.26 3.22
N TYR A 540 17.38 11.87 1.95
CA TYR A 540 18.05 12.68 0.93
C TYR A 540 17.06 13.60 0.23
N ILE A 541 17.28 14.90 0.39
CA ILE A 541 16.46 15.98 -0.17
C ILE A 541 17.38 16.82 -1.06
N PRO A 542 17.38 16.62 -2.40
CA PRO A 542 18.32 17.29 -3.31
C PRO A 542 18.30 18.82 -3.18
N ALA A 543 17.12 19.41 -2.98
CA ALA A 543 16.96 20.86 -2.84
C ALA A 543 17.69 21.44 -1.61
N VAL A 544 17.98 20.61 -0.60
CA VAL A 544 18.68 21.01 0.63
C VAL A 544 20.12 20.52 0.62
N HIS A 545 20.36 19.30 0.15
CA HIS A 545 21.66 18.64 0.27
C HIS A 545 22.56 18.79 -0.94
N GLY A 546 22.04 19.27 -2.07
CA GLY A 546 22.79 19.33 -3.33
C GLY A 546 22.88 17.96 -3.99
N THR A 547 24.03 17.62 -4.55
CA THR A 547 24.24 16.30 -5.20
C THR A 547 24.36 15.16 -4.18
N TRP A 548 24.29 13.91 -4.66
CA TRP A 548 24.51 12.74 -3.81
C TRP A 548 25.91 12.72 -3.17
N GLU A 549 26.92 13.19 -3.91
CA GLU A 549 28.30 13.29 -3.43
C GLU A 549 28.43 14.36 -2.35
N GLU A 550 27.77 15.51 -2.50
CA GLU A 550 27.73 16.57 -1.51
C GLU A 550 27.01 16.11 -0.24
N PHE A 551 25.87 15.42 -0.38
CA PHE A 551 25.17 14.76 0.72
C PHE A 551 26.08 13.75 1.44
N SER A 552 26.71 12.84 0.68
CA SER A 552 27.60 11.82 1.25
C SER A 552 28.80 12.43 1.97
N HIS A 553 29.35 13.52 1.43
CA HIS A 553 30.42 14.28 2.07
C HIS A 553 29.95 14.99 3.35
N MET A 554 28.75 15.58 3.32
CA MET A 554 28.12 16.21 4.49
C MET A 554 27.94 15.18 5.62
N VAL A 555 27.42 13.99 5.29
CA VAL A 555 27.26 12.89 6.26
C VAL A 555 28.59 12.54 6.89
N ARG A 556 29.63 12.30 6.09
CA ARG A 556 30.99 12.03 6.59
C ARG A 556 31.46 13.11 7.58
N VAL A 557 31.35 14.38 7.20
CA VAL A 557 31.84 15.50 8.03
C VAL A 557 31.08 15.56 9.36
N GLN A 558 29.76 15.40 9.33
CA GLN A 558 28.94 15.42 10.54
C GLN A 558 29.20 14.21 11.44
N THR A 559 29.40 13.02 10.87
CA THR A 559 29.79 11.83 11.65
C THR A 559 31.17 12.01 12.28
N GLU A 560 32.17 12.52 11.55
CA GLU A 560 33.54 12.66 12.09
C GLU A 560 33.70 13.84 13.06
N SER A 561 32.97 14.94 12.82
CA SER A 561 33.17 16.21 13.53
C SER A 561 32.05 16.54 14.52
N GLY A 562 30.95 15.79 14.52
CA GLY A 562 29.73 16.10 15.26
C GLY A 562 28.83 17.10 14.52
N THR A 563 27.56 17.16 14.94
CA THR A 563 26.55 18.07 14.39
C THR A 563 26.63 19.47 15.01
N ASP A 564 27.19 19.63 16.21
CA ASP A 564 27.38 20.93 16.89
C ASP A 564 28.64 21.67 16.42
N SER A 565 28.76 21.87 15.11
CA SER A 565 29.79 22.75 14.53
C SER A 565 29.25 24.16 14.30
N PRO A 566 30.05 25.24 14.41
CA PRO A 566 29.61 26.62 14.19
C PRO A 566 28.99 26.91 12.81
N GLY A 567 29.03 25.95 11.88
CA GLY A 567 28.44 26.02 10.54
C GLY A 567 27.18 25.18 10.35
N ASN A 568 26.68 24.47 11.37
CA ASN A 568 25.41 23.75 11.29
C ASN A 568 24.25 24.70 11.65
N VAL A 569 23.32 24.91 10.70
CA VAL A 569 22.15 25.76 10.89
C VAL A 569 21.23 25.24 12.02
N TRP A 570 21.32 23.94 12.34
CA TRP A 570 20.51 23.27 13.36
C TRP A 570 21.14 23.24 14.76
N SER A 571 22.43 23.58 14.92
CA SER A 571 23.07 23.64 16.24
C SER A 571 22.58 24.82 17.10
N GLY A 572 21.77 25.72 16.51
CA GLY A 572 21.21 26.91 17.14
C GLY A 572 19.87 26.72 17.87
N LEU A 573 19.32 25.50 17.94
CA LEU A 573 18.08 25.23 18.70
C LEU A 573 18.30 25.04 20.21
N ASN A 574 19.56 25.05 20.67
CA ASN A 574 19.87 25.16 22.09
C ASN A 574 19.50 26.57 22.56
N GLN A 575 18.40 26.70 23.31
CA GLN A 575 17.76 27.96 23.73
C GLN A 575 18.67 28.98 24.45
N ASP A 576 19.89 28.60 24.83
CA ASP A 576 20.72 29.38 25.75
C ASP A 576 22.00 29.96 25.14
N GLY A 577 22.27 29.77 23.85
CA GLY A 577 23.41 30.40 23.16
C GLY A 577 24.80 30.07 23.75
N GLN A 578 24.89 29.08 24.64
CA GLN A 578 26.14 28.54 25.14
C GLN A 578 26.60 27.44 24.19
N SER A 579 27.67 27.69 23.44
CA SER A 579 28.44 26.59 22.84
C SER A 579 28.97 25.74 23.99
N ILE A 580 28.49 24.50 24.12
CA ILE A 580 29.12 23.54 25.02
C ILE A 580 30.57 23.38 24.52
N ALA A 581 31.54 23.77 25.35
CA ALA A 581 32.96 23.75 24.98
C ALA A 581 33.47 22.33 24.65
N ASP A 582 32.73 21.32 25.10
CA ASP A 582 32.82 19.91 24.73
C ASP A 582 31.53 19.51 23.97
N GLY A 583 31.32 20.07 22.77
CA GLY A 583 30.24 19.60 21.89
C GLY A 583 30.36 18.09 21.67
N PRO A 584 29.24 17.37 21.39
CA PRO A 584 29.27 15.93 21.17
C PRO A 584 30.36 15.60 20.15
N LYS A 585 31.34 14.80 20.59
CA LYS A 585 32.34 14.21 19.71
C LYS A 585 31.57 13.48 18.61
N GLY A 586 32.03 13.60 17.36
CA GLY A 586 31.43 12.91 16.24
C GLY A 586 31.17 11.43 16.55
N ASP A 587 30.06 10.91 16.03
CA ASP A 587 29.62 9.54 16.26
C ASP A 587 30.66 8.53 15.76
N LYS A 588 30.79 7.39 16.47
CA LYS A 588 31.64 6.29 16.01
C LYS A 588 31.00 5.72 14.74
N PRO A 589 31.64 5.81 13.56
CA PRO A 589 31.06 5.25 12.36
C PRO A 589 31.02 3.72 12.42
N ILE A 590 29.96 3.13 11.89
CA ILE A 590 29.83 1.68 11.77
C ILE A 590 30.69 1.21 10.61
N TRP A 591 31.78 0.50 10.92
CA TRP A 591 32.68 -0.03 9.89
C TRP A 591 32.27 -1.43 9.47
N GLY A 592 32.11 -2.35 10.41
CA GLY A 592 31.67 -3.73 10.15
C GLY A 592 30.60 -4.17 11.14
N PRO A 593 30.25 -5.46 11.15
CA PRO A 593 29.27 -6.01 12.07
C PRO A 593 29.62 -5.70 13.53
N GLU A 594 28.69 -5.06 14.25
CA GLU A 594 28.80 -4.87 15.70
C GLU A 594 28.22 -6.11 16.37
N ARG A 595 29.08 -6.86 17.07
CA ARG A 595 28.74 -8.16 17.64
C ARG A 595 28.16 -8.02 19.05
N PRO A 596 27.29 -8.95 19.47
CA PRO A 596 26.84 -9.04 20.86
C PRO A 596 28.02 -9.07 21.84
N GLN A 597 27.83 -8.46 23.01
CA GLN A 597 28.86 -8.44 24.05
C GLN A 597 28.99 -9.78 24.76
N HIS A 598 27.89 -10.54 24.81
CA HIS A 598 27.81 -11.83 25.50
C HIS A 598 27.86 -12.97 24.48
N ALA A 599 28.74 -13.94 24.73
CA ALA A 599 28.86 -15.14 23.88
C ALA A 599 27.64 -16.09 24.00
N GLU A 600 26.74 -15.81 24.93
CA GLU A 600 25.50 -16.56 25.18
C GLU A 600 24.35 -16.06 24.30
N ASP A 601 24.49 -14.88 23.66
CA ASP A 601 23.49 -14.32 22.75
C ASP A 601 23.36 -15.18 21.49
N TRP A 602 22.13 -15.37 21.01
CA TRP A 602 21.79 -16.27 19.91
C TRP A 602 22.07 -15.68 18.51
N PHE A 603 23.31 -15.26 18.26
CA PHE A 603 23.74 -14.76 16.94
C PHE A 603 24.78 -15.67 16.28
N GLU A 604 24.51 -16.07 15.03
CA GLU A 604 25.47 -16.79 14.17
C GLU A 604 26.45 -15.77 13.57
N THR A 605 27.65 -15.65 14.14
CA THR A 605 28.65 -14.63 13.75
C THR A 605 29.79 -15.17 12.89
N GLU A 606 29.77 -16.48 12.59
CA GLU A 606 30.87 -17.17 11.89
C GLU A 606 31.03 -16.71 10.44
N ASN A 607 29.93 -16.32 9.81
CA ASN A 607 29.88 -15.92 8.40
C ASN A 607 29.83 -14.40 8.21
N ASP A 608 29.95 -13.63 9.30
CA ASP A 608 29.97 -12.17 9.27
C ASP A 608 31.06 -11.64 8.33
N PRO A 609 30.75 -10.64 7.48
CA PRO A 609 31.76 -10.04 6.62
C PRO A 609 32.76 -9.25 7.45
N VAL A 610 34.04 -9.56 7.30
CA VAL A 610 35.15 -8.87 8.00
C VAL A 610 35.70 -7.75 7.13
N PRO A 611 35.85 -6.51 7.65
CA PRO A 611 36.44 -5.42 6.88
C PRO A 611 37.84 -5.80 6.38
N PRO A 612 38.12 -5.66 5.06
CA PRO A 612 39.40 -6.09 4.49
C PRO A 612 40.58 -5.18 4.90
N ARG A 613 40.30 -3.99 5.43
CA ARG A 613 41.28 -2.97 5.81
C ARG A 613 40.72 -2.05 6.88
N LEU A 614 41.57 -1.17 7.43
CA LEU A 614 41.15 -0.17 8.41
C LEU A 614 40.22 0.86 7.76
N PHE A 615 39.28 1.38 8.54
CA PHE A 615 38.30 2.38 8.10
C PHE A 615 38.94 3.57 7.37
N LYS A 616 40.07 4.07 7.88
CA LYS A 616 40.80 5.23 7.32
C LYS A 616 41.46 4.93 5.98
N ASP A 617 41.81 3.67 5.73
CA ASP A 617 42.55 3.24 4.54
C ASP A 617 41.60 2.87 3.39
N ASP A 618 40.32 2.66 3.68
CA ASP A 618 39.31 2.34 2.67
C ASP A 618 38.86 3.57 1.89
N LYS A 619 38.90 3.46 0.56
CA LYS A 619 38.50 4.48 -0.40
C LYS A 619 37.11 4.19 -0.96
N TYR A 620 36.19 3.77 -0.11
CA TYR A 620 34.83 3.38 -0.48
C TYR A 620 34.80 2.17 -1.43
N GLU A 621 35.67 1.19 -1.17
CA GLU A 621 35.81 0.00 -2.04
C GLU A 621 35.08 -1.22 -1.47
N TRP A 622 35.04 -1.37 -0.14
CA TRP A 622 34.39 -2.52 0.47
C TRP A 622 32.86 -2.46 0.37
N GLY A 623 32.25 -3.57 -0.04
CA GLY A 623 30.81 -3.71 -0.24
C GLY A 623 30.31 -3.37 -1.64
N VAL A 624 31.11 -2.68 -2.46
CA VAL A 624 30.66 -2.29 -3.80
C VAL A 624 30.56 -3.51 -4.71
N GLY A 625 29.37 -3.70 -5.30
CA GLY A 625 29.01 -4.83 -6.15
C GLY A 625 28.37 -6.01 -5.40
N GLU A 626 28.31 -5.97 -4.07
CA GLU A 626 27.62 -6.96 -3.25
C GLU A 626 26.11 -6.70 -3.25
N ASP A 627 25.29 -7.77 -3.24
CA ASP A 627 23.86 -7.64 -2.98
C ASP A 627 23.62 -7.08 -1.56
N ALA A 628 22.61 -6.22 -1.40
CA ALA A 628 22.29 -5.65 -0.09
C ALA A 628 21.64 -6.69 0.83
N ASP A 629 22.08 -6.73 2.09
CA ASP A 629 21.53 -7.61 3.12
C ASP A 629 20.09 -7.19 3.51
N LEU A 630 19.81 -5.88 3.52
CA LEU A 630 18.50 -5.29 3.80
C LEU A 630 18.32 -4.01 2.97
N ILE A 631 17.12 -3.83 2.42
CA ILE A 631 16.71 -2.58 1.76
C ILE A 631 15.46 -2.06 2.46
N THR A 632 15.52 -0.83 2.94
CA THR A 632 14.37 -0.09 3.46
C THR A 632 14.13 1.16 2.63
N LEU A 633 12.86 1.55 2.47
CA LEU A 633 12.48 2.81 1.82
C LEU A 633 12.28 3.95 2.83
N ASN A 634 12.42 3.64 4.13
CA ASN A 634 12.54 4.60 5.21
C ASN A 634 13.96 4.57 5.79
N PRO A 635 14.40 5.66 6.44
CA PRO A 635 15.67 5.70 7.13
C PRO A 635 15.79 4.62 8.21
N LEU A 636 17.01 4.12 8.39
CA LEU A 636 17.41 3.23 9.48
C LEU A 636 18.21 4.06 10.49
N PHE A 637 17.62 4.37 11.63
CA PHE A 637 18.23 5.21 12.66
C PHE A 637 18.01 4.63 14.05
N ASP A 638 18.89 5.00 14.98
CA ASP A 638 18.71 4.71 16.40
C ASP A 638 17.64 5.64 16.97
N PRO A 639 16.49 5.11 17.44
CA PRO A 639 15.43 5.94 17.99
C PRO A 639 15.71 6.39 19.43
N ASP A 640 16.81 5.94 20.07
CA ASP A 640 17.16 6.36 21.43
C ASP A 640 17.32 7.89 21.52
N TYR A 641 16.85 8.47 22.63
CA TYR A 641 16.75 9.92 22.86
C TYR A 641 15.96 10.73 21.82
N THR A 642 15.21 10.09 20.92
CA THR A 642 14.29 10.77 19.99
C THR A 642 12.88 10.85 20.57
N THR A 643 12.03 11.69 19.98
CA THR A 643 10.59 11.70 20.27
C THR A 643 9.82 10.69 19.40
N TRP A 644 10.49 9.69 18.84
CA TRP A 644 9.86 8.69 17.98
C TRP A 644 8.90 7.84 18.80
N LEU A 645 7.67 7.69 18.31
CA LEU A 645 6.57 7.06 19.04
C LEU A 645 6.82 5.60 19.42
N LEU A 646 7.72 4.92 18.69
CA LEU A 646 8.07 3.51 18.90
C LEU A 646 9.47 3.34 19.50
N ALA A 647 10.07 4.39 20.07
CA ALA A 647 11.43 4.31 20.62
C ALA A 647 11.58 3.26 21.74
N GLU A 648 10.51 3.03 22.51
CA GLU A 648 10.48 2.05 23.60
C GLU A 648 9.91 0.67 23.17
N ASP A 649 9.55 0.49 21.90
CA ASP A 649 9.00 -0.77 21.37
C ASP A 649 10.11 -1.78 21.05
N VAL A 650 10.73 -2.32 22.10
CA VAL A 650 11.83 -3.29 21.99
C VAL A 650 11.39 -4.64 22.57
N THR A 651 11.69 -5.74 21.89
CA THR A 651 11.49 -7.08 22.45
C THR A 651 12.52 -8.07 21.90
N GLY A 652 12.96 -8.99 22.75
CA GLY A 652 13.98 -9.99 22.41
C GLY A 652 15.43 -9.48 22.55
N TYR A 653 15.62 -8.30 23.15
CA TYR A 653 16.90 -7.68 23.45
C TYR A 653 16.87 -7.14 24.88
N ASP A 654 17.93 -7.38 25.66
CA ASP A 654 18.11 -6.91 27.05
C ASP A 654 18.73 -5.52 27.15
#